data_AF-A0A7X7FCT3-F1
#
_entry.id   AF-A0A7X7FCT3-F1
#
_cell.length_a   1.000
_cell.length_b   1.000
_cell.length_c   1.000
_cell.angle_alpha   90.00
_cell.angle_beta   90.00
_cell.angle_gamma   90.00
#
_symmetry.space_group_name_H-M   'P 1'
#
loop_
_entity.id
_entity.type
_entity.pdbx_description
1 polymer ?
#
loop_
_entity_poly.entity_id
_entity_poly.type
_entity_poly.pdbx_seq_one_letter_code
_entity_poly.pdbx_strand_id
1 'polypeptide(L)'
;MPQELDGVAAFVESSCVKSNFTATGATFYGTIGTAGSPAAEVFACYGTANGAAIFANWTGRVSLGAAADATAYSYAATLTSNTLYYFRMAATNSSGAAFAVPSPTYFMTGEVSVDAPDSLPENSPTPASIVISRPAQNNCANIELPVPFAVGGTAQAGVHYTLSTTSPAKIPAGASSTTITLTPKPDWGSATERTVTFALGASASYLLGAATNATITLTDAVLPAAPTNAFLGAVSESSLDPANWSLGVVPTSEHIVVFSPEYAQRELDWLSGSASVVAGWEQPHAFTPADMRASFHTTPASPLTIAGDCVLNGGYWIHEGPSNAPVRAIAVNIGGDLTVGAGAQINAGNGGVNQANGKPRGYFLAGPGYLPSSGAAGTGSSYGGEGATNDVTYGSVLNPLSYGSSGRGDNNGFAGGGLIVLNVNGTTTLNGAIYSRGFGYIGSGRGASTGGSINLTTAKLVGGGTMCVRGGLDEGYGSGSGGRIRVKLTDAASAIGDFTGAATAYGNGANAGALGSAAGTVAWQTAADTALSGLVVVDNNAYADTTNTPPRAMCTHLPPRQDTDASFTATQWVLRRYASVRVTQNVAVKSLEVEGANARIFLNGKTLMTKAFIIDDAAVNAGTYTEADYPALLKGSGTLIVQSLGTLLSIR
;
A
#
# COMPACT_ATOMS: atom_id res chain seq x y z
N MET A 1 -67.98 -0.08 53.67
CA MET A 1 -66.64 0.36 53.23
C MET A 1 -66.60 0.30 51.71
N PRO A 2 -66.57 1.42 50.99
CA PRO A 2 -65.65 1.52 49.88
C PRO A 2 -64.26 1.74 50.49
N GLN A 3 -63.32 0.86 50.18
CA GLN A 3 -61.91 1.06 50.49
C GLN A 3 -61.47 2.23 49.61
N GLU A 4 -61.22 3.42 50.18
CA GLU A 4 -60.41 4.42 49.49
C GLU A 4 -59.06 3.75 49.25
N LEU A 5 -58.76 3.51 47.97
CA LEU A 5 -57.45 3.08 47.52
C LEU A 5 -56.49 4.25 47.73
N ASP A 6 -56.01 4.40 48.97
CA ASP A 6 -54.91 5.29 49.31
C ASP A 6 -53.64 4.83 48.58
N GLY A 7 -53.05 5.73 47.79
CA GLY A 7 -51.70 5.58 47.26
C GLY A 7 -51.55 5.22 45.78
N VAL A 8 -52.41 5.74 44.89
CA VAL A 8 -52.17 5.63 43.44
C VAL A 8 -51.46 6.89 42.94
N ALA A 9 -50.18 6.76 42.56
CA ALA A 9 -49.45 7.81 41.83
C ALA A 9 -50.20 8.13 40.53
N ALA A 10 -50.29 9.42 40.15
CA ALA A 10 -50.93 9.84 38.90
C ALA A 10 -50.36 9.05 37.71
N PHE A 11 -51.23 8.58 36.80
CA PHE A 11 -50.80 7.85 35.61
C PHE A 11 -50.84 8.81 34.40
N VAL A 12 -49.67 9.04 33.79
CA VAL A 12 -49.56 9.87 32.59
C VAL A 12 -49.74 8.99 31.35
N GLU A 13 -50.95 8.96 30.78
CA GLU A 13 -51.18 8.39 29.45
C GLU A 13 -50.59 9.31 28.37
N SER A 14 -49.40 8.91 27.90
CA SER A 14 -49.02 8.89 26.49
C SER A 14 -49.23 10.16 25.65
N SER A 15 -48.39 11.19 25.87
CA SER A 15 -47.53 11.76 24.82
C SER A 15 -46.78 12.99 25.33
N CYS A 16 -45.49 13.08 25.02
CA CYS A 16 -44.70 14.29 25.23
C CYS A 16 -44.24 14.76 23.86
N VAL A 17 -44.80 15.85 23.37
CA VAL A 17 -44.52 16.38 22.03
C VAL A 17 -44.17 17.85 22.07
N LYS A 18 -43.42 18.29 21.06
CA LYS A 18 -43.02 19.68 20.86
C LYS A 18 -43.65 20.19 19.57
N SER A 19 -44.15 21.43 19.58
CA SER A 19 -44.53 22.16 18.36
C SER A 19 -44.05 23.61 18.43
N ASN A 20 -44.39 24.43 17.43
CA ASN A 20 -43.99 25.85 17.33
C ASN A 20 -42.49 26.07 17.58
N PHE A 21 -41.67 25.17 17.03
CA PHE A 21 -40.26 25.10 17.31
C PHE A 21 -39.47 26.11 16.49
N THR A 22 -38.71 26.96 17.17
CA THR A 22 -37.91 28.06 16.60
C THR A 22 -36.55 28.11 17.28
N ALA A 23 -35.64 28.98 16.79
CA ALA A 23 -34.30 29.12 17.35
C ALA A 23 -34.31 29.64 18.81
N THR A 24 -35.40 30.24 19.27
CA THR A 24 -35.49 30.83 20.62
C THR A 24 -36.72 30.39 21.39
N GLY A 25 -37.43 29.36 20.93
CA GLY A 25 -38.64 28.92 21.62
C GLY A 25 -39.24 27.63 21.08
N ALA A 26 -40.04 27.00 21.92
CA ALA A 26 -40.83 25.83 21.56
C ALA A 26 -42.04 25.70 22.50
N THR A 27 -43.12 25.07 22.03
CA THR A 27 -44.26 24.74 22.88
C THR A 27 -44.23 23.25 23.22
N PHE A 28 -44.18 22.91 24.49
CA PHE A 28 -44.25 21.54 25.00
C PHE A 28 -45.69 21.18 25.31
N TYR A 29 -46.10 19.97 24.93
CA TYR A 29 -47.45 19.45 25.17
C TYR A 29 -47.39 18.08 25.83
N GLY A 30 -48.40 17.80 26.65
CA GLY A 30 -48.74 16.44 27.02
C GLY A 30 -50.12 16.32 27.64
N THR A 31 -50.64 15.10 27.63
CA THR A 31 -51.95 14.74 28.18
C THR A 31 -51.77 13.96 29.48
N ILE A 32 -52.61 14.23 30.46
CA ILE A 32 -52.66 13.47 31.72
C ILE A 32 -53.84 12.51 31.67
N GLY A 33 -53.58 11.23 31.92
CA GLY A 33 -54.59 10.17 31.87
C GLY A 33 -55.46 10.19 33.12
N THR A 34 -54.83 10.11 34.29
CA THR A 34 -55.52 10.20 35.59
C THR A 34 -54.88 11.26 36.49
N ALA A 35 -55.72 12.01 37.21
CA ALA A 35 -55.29 13.08 38.10
C ALA A 35 -54.49 12.57 39.32
N GLY A 36 -54.65 11.30 39.71
CA GLY A 36 -54.08 10.73 40.93
C GLY A 36 -54.83 11.16 42.20
N SER A 37 -54.53 10.53 43.34
CA SER A 37 -55.13 10.89 44.64
C SER A 37 -54.05 11.02 45.72
N PRO A 38 -53.87 12.21 46.33
CA PRO A 38 -54.50 13.49 45.98
C PRO A 38 -54.11 13.96 44.57
N ALA A 39 -54.90 14.85 43.96
CA ALA A 39 -54.66 15.32 42.59
C ALA A 39 -53.22 15.84 42.43
N ALA A 40 -52.50 15.31 41.43
CA ALA A 40 -51.14 15.68 41.12
C ALA A 40 -51.06 17.06 40.46
N GLU A 41 -49.92 17.72 40.61
CA GLU A 41 -49.63 18.96 39.91
C GLU A 41 -48.83 18.64 38.64
N VAL A 42 -49.22 19.25 37.51
CA VAL A 42 -48.62 19.00 36.20
C VAL A 42 -47.49 19.98 35.94
N PHE A 43 -46.37 19.48 35.42
CA PHE A 43 -45.18 20.26 35.12
C PHE A 43 -44.68 20.04 33.70
N ALA A 44 -44.25 21.14 33.07
CA ALA A 44 -43.31 21.09 31.96
C ALA A 44 -41.88 21.10 32.52
N CYS A 45 -41.17 19.99 32.35
CA CYS A 45 -39.77 19.84 32.75
C CYS A 45 -38.85 19.97 31.54
N TYR A 46 -37.83 20.83 31.60
CA TYR A 46 -36.86 21.01 30.52
C TYR A 46 -35.51 21.52 31.02
N GLY A 47 -34.44 21.33 30.24
CA GLY A 47 -33.11 21.80 30.60
C GLY A 47 -32.02 21.33 29.66
N THR A 48 -30.79 21.80 29.88
CA THR A 48 -29.61 21.45 29.08
C THR A 48 -28.99 20.11 29.46
N ALA A 49 -29.50 19.46 30.52
CA ALA A 49 -29.13 18.12 30.95
C ALA A 49 -30.36 17.21 30.97
N ASN A 50 -30.16 15.93 30.69
CA ASN A 50 -31.22 14.94 30.74
C ASN A 50 -31.58 14.60 32.19
N GLY A 51 -32.75 15.04 32.65
CA GLY A 51 -33.25 14.75 34.00
C GLY A 51 -33.84 13.34 34.18
N ALA A 52 -33.94 12.54 33.11
CA ALA A 52 -34.50 11.20 33.11
C ALA A 52 -35.90 11.14 33.78
N ALA A 53 -36.17 10.13 34.60
CA ALA A 53 -37.41 9.98 35.38
C ALA A 53 -37.26 10.50 36.82
N ILE A 54 -36.41 11.52 37.03
CA ILE A 54 -36.12 12.08 38.36
C ILE A 54 -36.47 13.57 38.35
N PHE A 55 -37.52 13.96 39.09
CA PHE A 55 -38.08 15.32 39.02
C PHE A 55 -37.08 16.40 39.44
N ALA A 56 -36.31 16.13 40.48
CA ALA A 56 -35.30 17.06 40.99
C ALA A 56 -34.17 17.36 40.00
N ASN A 57 -33.91 16.49 39.01
CA ASN A 57 -32.81 16.65 38.06
C ASN A 57 -33.10 17.63 36.93
N TRP A 58 -34.36 18.04 36.74
CA TRP A 58 -34.76 19.00 35.72
C TRP A 58 -34.57 20.43 36.20
N THR A 59 -33.78 21.25 35.50
CA THR A 59 -33.51 22.64 35.88
C THR A 59 -34.73 23.54 35.71
N GLY A 60 -35.41 23.47 34.56
CA GLY A 60 -36.68 24.12 34.31
C GLY A 60 -37.82 23.21 34.74
N ARG A 61 -38.62 23.64 35.72
CA ARG A 61 -39.83 22.96 36.20
C ARG A 61 -40.92 24.02 36.33
N VAL A 62 -41.87 24.01 35.40
CA VAL A 62 -42.94 25.02 35.36
C VAL A 62 -44.27 24.34 35.65
N SER A 63 -44.93 24.74 36.73
CA SER A 63 -46.27 24.26 37.06
C SER A 63 -47.28 24.77 36.03
N LEU A 64 -48.14 23.86 35.58
CA LEU A 64 -49.26 24.11 34.68
C LEU A 64 -50.61 23.96 35.41
N GLY A 65 -50.58 23.80 36.74
CA GLY A 65 -51.76 23.63 37.58
C GLY A 65 -52.07 22.17 37.92
N ALA A 66 -53.18 21.98 38.64
CA ALA A 66 -53.65 20.66 39.07
C ALA A 66 -54.03 19.79 37.87
N ALA A 67 -53.69 18.51 37.96
CA ALA A 67 -54.04 17.48 37.01
C ALA A 67 -55.55 17.24 37.01
N ALA A 68 -56.13 17.14 35.83
CA ALA A 68 -57.49 16.71 35.60
C ALA A 68 -57.48 15.51 34.63
N ASP A 69 -58.40 14.57 34.84
CA ASP A 69 -58.50 13.37 34.03
C ASP A 69 -58.68 13.72 32.54
N ALA A 70 -57.98 12.99 31.67
CA ALA A 70 -58.00 13.14 30.21
C ALA A 70 -57.78 14.58 29.68
N THR A 71 -57.00 15.40 30.40
CA THR A 71 -56.80 16.82 30.05
C THR A 71 -55.42 17.08 29.42
N ALA A 72 -55.38 17.93 28.39
CA ALA A 72 -54.16 18.35 27.71
C ALA A 72 -53.59 19.64 28.31
N TYR A 73 -52.27 19.66 28.47
CA TYR A 73 -51.51 20.79 29.02
C TYR A 73 -50.46 21.24 28.01
N SER A 74 -50.15 22.54 28.01
CA SER A 74 -49.11 23.10 27.14
C SER A 74 -48.31 24.20 27.81
N TYR A 75 -47.05 24.35 27.40
CA TYR A 75 -46.15 25.39 27.89
C TYR A 75 -45.29 25.94 26.76
N ALA A 76 -45.35 27.26 26.53
CA ALA A 76 -44.48 27.95 25.58
C ALA A 76 -43.18 28.37 26.27
N ALA A 77 -42.11 27.63 26.02
CA ALA A 77 -40.78 27.88 26.56
C ALA A 77 -40.04 28.95 25.74
N THR A 78 -39.41 29.91 26.43
CA THR A 78 -38.39 30.79 25.85
C THR A 78 -37.03 30.11 26.03
N LEU A 79 -36.29 29.92 24.94
CA LEU A 79 -35.08 29.12 24.89
C LEU A 79 -33.90 29.94 24.37
N THR A 80 -32.69 29.51 24.72
CA THR A 80 -31.47 30.07 24.13
C THR A 80 -31.20 29.42 22.77
N SER A 81 -30.79 30.21 21.79
CA SER A 81 -30.37 29.71 20.48
C SER A 81 -29.10 28.87 20.54
N ASN A 82 -28.95 27.95 19.58
CA ASN A 82 -27.80 27.05 19.49
C ASN A 82 -27.53 26.29 20.79
N THR A 83 -28.58 25.76 21.42
CA THR A 83 -28.51 25.01 22.68
C THR A 83 -29.23 23.67 22.57
N LEU A 84 -28.63 22.60 23.11
CA LEU A 84 -29.31 21.30 23.25
C LEU A 84 -30.19 21.30 24.51
N TYR A 85 -31.46 20.99 24.31
CA TYR A 85 -32.44 20.82 25.37
C TYR A 85 -32.99 19.40 25.40
N TYR A 86 -33.26 18.94 26.62
CA TYR A 86 -34.13 17.82 26.91
C TYR A 86 -35.44 18.37 27.46
N PHE A 87 -36.56 17.70 27.21
CA PHE A 87 -37.83 18.04 27.84
C PHE A 87 -38.68 16.81 28.14
N ARG A 88 -39.58 16.96 29.12
CA ARG A 88 -40.52 15.93 29.54
C ARG A 88 -41.71 16.54 30.28
N MET A 89 -42.90 15.97 30.10
CA MET A 89 -44.04 16.28 30.97
C MET A 89 -44.01 15.38 32.21
N ALA A 90 -44.31 15.96 33.38
CA ALA A 90 -44.36 15.25 34.65
C ALA A 90 -45.62 15.63 35.43
N ALA A 91 -46.10 14.72 36.29
CA ALA A 91 -47.13 15.00 37.28
C ALA A 91 -46.65 14.52 38.64
N THR A 92 -46.78 15.33 39.69
CA THR A 92 -46.27 14.98 41.02
C THR A 92 -47.30 15.23 42.11
N ASN A 93 -47.45 14.29 43.04
CA ASN A 93 -48.20 14.46 44.29
C ASN A 93 -47.43 13.85 45.46
N SER A 94 -48.06 13.76 46.64
CA SER A 94 -47.49 13.10 47.82
C SER A 94 -47.24 11.59 47.63
N SER A 95 -47.86 10.96 46.63
CA SER A 95 -47.66 9.54 46.28
C SER A 95 -46.50 9.31 45.32
N GLY A 96 -45.94 10.35 44.70
CA GLY A 96 -44.76 10.27 43.84
C GLY A 96 -44.83 11.11 42.56
N ALA A 97 -43.81 10.96 41.72
CA ALA A 97 -43.71 11.60 40.42
C ALA A 97 -43.93 10.59 39.29
N ALA A 98 -44.79 10.96 38.34
CA ALA A 98 -45.00 10.24 37.11
C ALA A 98 -44.51 11.08 35.92
N PHE A 99 -43.94 10.42 34.92
CA PHE A 99 -43.40 11.09 33.74
C PHE A 99 -43.97 10.49 32.46
N ALA A 100 -44.21 11.35 31.47
CA ALA A 100 -44.61 10.92 30.14
C ALA A 100 -43.60 9.94 29.54
N VAL A 101 -44.08 8.90 28.86
CA VAL A 101 -43.27 7.91 28.12
C VAL A 101 -43.54 8.03 26.61
N PRO A 102 -42.55 7.77 25.74
CA PRO A 102 -41.19 7.29 26.04
C PRO A 102 -40.27 8.35 26.67
N SER A 103 -39.04 7.91 27.01
CA SER A 103 -37.88 8.67 27.54
C SER A 103 -37.76 10.10 26.97
N PRO A 104 -37.24 11.09 27.73
CA PRO A 104 -37.21 12.49 27.32
C PRO A 104 -36.67 12.69 25.90
N THR A 105 -37.42 13.44 25.11
CA THR A 105 -37.04 13.82 23.75
C THR A 105 -36.03 14.96 23.84
N TYR A 106 -34.97 14.89 23.03
CA TYR A 106 -34.01 15.98 22.91
C TYR A 106 -34.28 16.79 21.64
N PHE A 107 -33.86 18.05 21.65
CA PHE A 107 -33.78 18.86 20.45
C PHE A 107 -32.75 19.97 20.64
N MET A 108 -32.13 20.40 19.57
CA MET A 108 -31.25 21.56 19.56
C MET A 108 -31.92 22.73 18.89
N THR A 109 -31.93 23.90 19.51
CA THR A 109 -32.40 25.16 18.89
C THR A 109 -31.46 25.66 17.77
N GLY A 110 -30.40 24.92 17.47
CA GLY A 110 -29.45 25.20 16.40
C GLY A 110 -29.93 24.74 15.01
N GLU A 111 -29.40 25.41 14.00
CA GLU A 111 -29.71 25.16 12.58
C GLU A 111 -28.69 24.22 11.93
N VAL A 112 -29.19 23.21 11.22
CA VAL A 112 -28.38 22.32 10.38
C VAL A 112 -28.33 22.88 8.97
N SER A 113 -27.14 22.86 8.37
CA SER A 113 -26.89 23.32 7.00
C SER A 113 -26.02 22.33 6.23
N VAL A 114 -26.07 22.41 4.91
CA VAL A 114 -25.23 21.64 3.98
C VAL A 114 -24.43 22.59 3.09
N ASP A 115 -23.19 22.24 2.83
CA ASP A 115 -22.30 22.92 1.91
C ASP A 115 -21.61 21.90 1.00
N ALA A 116 -21.39 22.24 -0.26
CA ALA A 116 -20.73 21.40 -1.26
C ALA A 116 -20.11 22.29 -2.36
N PRO A 117 -19.08 21.82 -3.08
CA PRO A 117 -18.57 22.54 -4.24
C PRO A 117 -19.63 22.62 -5.35
N ASP A 118 -19.60 23.71 -6.14
CA ASP A 118 -20.55 23.91 -7.24
C ASP A 118 -20.41 22.89 -8.38
N SER A 119 -19.19 22.40 -8.60
CA SER A 119 -18.88 21.46 -9.67
C SER A 119 -17.75 20.51 -9.32
N LEU A 120 -17.71 19.38 -10.04
CA LEU A 120 -16.68 18.37 -9.98
C LEU A 120 -16.51 17.78 -11.38
N PRO A 121 -15.31 17.75 -11.97
CA PRO A 121 -15.06 16.99 -13.18
C PRO A 121 -15.35 15.50 -12.96
N GLU A 122 -16.00 14.86 -13.92
CA GLU A 122 -16.34 13.44 -13.79
C GLU A 122 -15.10 12.52 -13.75
N ASN A 123 -13.98 13.03 -14.25
CA ASN A 123 -12.65 12.43 -14.19
C ASN A 123 -11.80 12.92 -13.01
N SER A 124 -12.37 13.65 -12.05
CA SER A 124 -11.62 14.13 -10.91
C SER A 124 -11.09 12.95 -10.07
N PRO A 125 -9.77 12.84 -9.88
CA PRO A 125 -9.19 11.82 -9.00
C PRO A 125 -9.43 12.13 -7.52
N THR A 126 -9.86 13.37 -7.21
CA THR A 126 -10.19 13.82 -5.85
C THR A 126 -11.71 13.88 -5.66
N PRO A 127 -12.29 13.09 -4.74
CA PRO A 127 -13.71 13.17 -4.41
C PRO A 127 -14.12 14.54 -3.87
N ALA A 128 -15.35 14.98 -4.17
CA ALA A 128 -15.93 16.18 -3.56
C ALA A 128 -16.35 15.92 -2.11
N SER A 129 -16.21 16.93 -1.26
CA SER A 129 -16.69 16.89 0.13
C SER A 129 -18.02 17.63 0.25
N ILE A 130 -19.04 16.95 0.74
CA ILE A 130 -20.34 17.54 1.13
C ILE A 130 -20.34 17.60 2.65
N VAL A 131 -20.34 18.81 3.19
CA VAL A 131 -20.21 19.06 4.62
C VAL A 131 -21.58 19.37 5.20
N ILE A 132 -22.04 18.52 6.11
CA ILE A 132 -23.25 18.78 6.90
C ILE A 132 -22.81 19.32 8.25
N SER A 133 -23.28 20.51 8.61
CA SER A 133 -22.84 21.24 9.79
C SER A 133 -23.98 21.51 10.76
N ARG A 134 -23.64 21.56 12.04
CA ARG A 134 -24.48 22.03 13.15
C ARG A 134 -23.71 23.03 14.02
N PRO A 135 -24.39 23.81 14.86
CA PRO A 135 -23.72 24.67 15.84
C PRO A 135 -22.98 23.83 16.88
N ALA A 136 -21.83 24.35 17.35
CA ALA A 136 -21.05 23.74 18.42
C ALA A 136 -21.30 24.40 19.80
N GLN A 137 -21.93 25.58 19.79
CA GLN A 137 -22.20 26.39 20.98
C GLN A 137 -23.17 25.69 21.94
N ASN A 138 -23.18 26.18 23.19
CA ASN A 138 -24.07 25.78 24.28
C ASN A 138 -24.49 24.32 24.20
N ASN A 139 -23.54 23.38 24.26
CA ASN A 139 -23.76 21.92 24.31
C ASN A 139 -24.49 21.24 23.12
N CYS A 140 -24.72 21.92 21.99
CA CYS A 140 -25.30 21.31 20.77
C CYS A 140 -24.53 20.10 20.24
N ALA A 141 -23.21 20.05 20.48
CA ALA A 141 -22.37 18.95 20.04
C ALA A 141 -22.43 17.71 20.95
N ASN A 142 -23.05 17.76 22.13
CA ASN A 142 -22.89 16.71 23.16
C ASN A 142 -23.55 15.37 22.82
N ILE A 143 -24.35 15.30 21.76
CA ILE A 143 -25.02 14.09 21.30
C ILE A 143 -24.68 13.79 19.85
N GLU A 144 -24.79 12.52 19.44
CA GLU A 144 -24.82 12.18 18.02
C GLU A 144 -26.10 12.75 17.39
N LEU A 145 -25.98 13.37 16.22
CA LEU A 145 -27.11 13.92 15.46
C LEU A 145 -27.27 13.17 14.13
N PRO A 146 -28.29 12.33 13.97
CA PRO A 146 -28.69 11.80 12.67
C PRO A 146 -29.40 12.90 11.87
N VAL A 147 -28.88 13.20 10.67
CA VAL A 147 -29.42 14.17 9.73
C VAL A 147 -29.88 13.41 8.48
N PRO A 148 -31.20 13.17 8.31
CA PRO A 148 -31.73 12.67 7.06
C PRO A 148 -31.41 13.62 5.92
N PHE A 149 -31.11 13.07 4.75
CA PHE A 149 -31.04 13.80 3.50
C PHE A 149 -31.67 12.98 2.37
N ALA A 150 -32.11 13.66 1.32
CA ALA A 150 -32.50 13.06 0.05
C ALA A 150 -31.47 13.42 -1.02
N VAL A 151 -31.24 12.48 -1.94
CA VAL A 151 -30.36 12.69 -3.10
C VAL A 151 -31.21 12.66 -4.36
N GLY A 152 -30.96 13.61 -5.26
CA GLY A 152 -31.65 13.76 -6.54
C GLY A 152 -30.72 14.35 -7.59
N GLY A 153 -31.32 14.96 -8.62
CA GLY A 153 -30.60 15.51 -9.78
C GLY A 153 -30.71 14.58 -11.00
N THR A 154 -29.93 14.88 -12.04
CA THR A 154 -29.93 14.09 -13.28
C THR A 154 -28.92 12.95 -13.27
N ALA A 155 -27.94 12.97 -12.36
CA ALA A 155 -26.97 11.89 -12.21
C ALA A 155 -27.55 10.69 -11.45
N GLN A 156 -27.16 9.47 -11.84
CA GLN A 156 -27.60 8.23 -11.22
C GLN A 156 -26.51 7.67 -10.30
N ALA A 157 -26.87 7.40 -9.04
CA ALA A 157 -25.97 6.77 -8.08
C ALA A 157 -25.54 5.37 -8.55
N GLY A 158 -24.28 5.03 -8.35
CA GLY A 158 -23.66 3.79 -8.81
C GLY A 158 -23.18 3.84 -10.26
N VAL A 159 -23.81 4.66 -11.12
CA VAL A 159 -23.45 4.86 -12.53
C VAL A 159 -22.50 6.04 -12.69
N HIS A 160 -22.90 7.25 -12.31
CA HIS A 160 -22.11 8.47 -12.49
C HIS A 160 -21.36 8.92 -11.22
N TYR A 161 -21.72 8.39 -10.05
CA TYR A 161 -21.02 8.68 -8.80
C TYR A 161 -21.30 7.62 -7.72
N THR A 162 -20.48 7.61 -6.67
CA THR A 162 -20.72 6.89 -5.41
C THR A 162 -20.60 7.82 -4.22
N LEU A 163 -21.31 7.53 -3.13
CA LEU A 163 -21.24 8.26 -1.87
C LEU A 163 -20.62 7.39 -0.77
N SER A 164 -19.92 8.01 0.18
CA SER A 164 -19.37 7.30 1.34
C SER A 164 -20.42 6.77 2.32
N THR A 165 -21.64 7.29 2.29
CA THR A 165 -22.71 6.89 3.19
C THR A 165 -24.10 7.13 2.61
N THR A 166 -25.10 6.44 3.16
CA THR A 166 -26.52 6.64 2.86
C THR A 166 -27.19 7.44 3.96
N SER A 167 -28.37 7.99 3.67
CA SER A 167 -29.17 8.74 4.64
C SER A 167 -29.66 7.84 5.79
N PRO A 168 -29.62 8.30 7.06
CA PRO A 168 -29.14 9.61 7.52
C PRO A 168 -27.62 9.69 7.72
N ALA A 169 -27.04 10.85 7.45
CA ALA A 169 -25.65 11.14 7.85
C ALA A 169 -25.59 11.38 9.37
N LYS A 170 -24.53 10.91 10.02
CA LYS A 170 -24.34 11.08 11.46
C LYS A 170 -23.26 12.12 11.73
N ILE A 171 -23.61 13.16 12.51
CA ILE A 171 -22.63 14.05 13.15
C ILE A 171 -22.32 13.46 14.53
N PRO A 172 -21.11 12.94 14.79
CA PRO A 172 -20.77 12.32 16.08
C PRO A 172 -20.88 13.30 17.26
N ALA A 173 -21.11 12.76 18.46
CA ALA A 173 -20.98 13.56 19.68
C ALA A 173 -19.58 14.18 19.78
N GLY A 174 -19.50 15.45 20.17
CA GLY A 174 -18.29 16.27 20.17
C GLY A 174 -17.97 16.95 18.84
N ALA A 175 -18.55 16.52 17.72
CA ALA A 175 -18.30 17.10 16.40
C ALA A 175 -19.35 18.15 16.00
N SER A 176 -18.93 19.18 15.27
CA SER A 176 -19.80 20.21 14.69
C SER A 176 -20.19 19.94 13.23
N SER A 177 -19.58 18.94 12.59
CA SER A 177 -19.89 18.56 11.22
C SER A 177 -19.59 17.10 10.93
N THR A 178 -20.11 16.62 9.82
CA THR A 178 -19.75 15.35 9.20
C THR A 178 -19.57 15.56 7.69
N THR A 179 -18.75 14.74 7.05
CA THR A 179 -18.47 14.85 5.61
C THR A 179 -18.96 13.61 4.89
N ILE A 180 -19.76 13.80 3.84
CA ILE A 180 -20.08 12.79 2.84
C ILE A 180 -19.14 13.02 1.66
N THR A 181 -18.43 12.00 1.22
CA THR A 181 -17.58 12.11 0.03
C THR A 181 -18.35 11.65 -1.19
N LEU A 182 -18.31 12.43 -2.26
CA LEU A 182 -18.82 12.08 -3.58
C LEU A 182 -17.65 11.77 -4.50
N THR A 183 -17.54 10.52 -4.92
CA THR A 183 -16.55 10.09 -5.92
C THR A 183 -17.25 10.03 -7.29
N PRO A 184 -16.82 10.81 -8.28
CA PRO A 184 -17.42 10.78 -9.60
C PRO A 184 -17.01 9.49 -10.33
N LYS A 185 -17.81 9.10 -11.33
CA LYS A 185 -17.52 8.02 -12.25
C LYS A 185 -17.65 8.57 -13.67
N PRO A 186 -16.54 8.68 -14.42
CA PRO A 186 -16.59 9.18 -15.78
C PRO A 186 -17.45 8.29 -16.68
N ASP A 187 -18.09 8.86 -17.67
CA ASP A 187 -18.73 8.11 -18.74
C ASP A 187 -18.29 8.64 -20.11
N TRP A 188 -17.10 8.17 -20.50
CA TRP A 188 -16.29 8.57 -21.67
C TRP A 188 -16.98 8.61 -23.06
N GLY A 189 -18.29 8.35 -23.15
CA GLY A 189 -19.09 8.45 -24.37
C GLY A 189 -20.21 9.50 -24.32
N SER A 190 -20.34 10.28 -23.25
CA SER A 190 -21.43 11.25 -23.06
C SER A 190 -20.90 12.62 -22.68
N ALA A 191 -20.99 13.59 -23.59
CA ALA A 191 -20.66 14.99 -23.31
C ALA A 191 -21.75 15.75 -22.51
N THR A 192 -22.55 15.04 -21.72
CA THR A 192 -23.72 15.61 -21.03
C THR A 192 -23.41 15.84 -19.57
N GLU A 193 -23.39 17.10 -19.15
CA GLU A 193 -23.26 17.47 -17.74
C GLU A 193 -24.45 16.97 -16.92
N ARG A 194 -24.19 16.56 -15.68
CA ARG A 194 -25.23 16.02 -14.78
C ARG A 194 -25.15 16.63 -13.40
N THR A 195 -26.27 16.69 -12.71
CA THR A 195 -26.33 17.27 -11.36
C THR A 195 -26.58 16.21 -10.31
N VAL A 196 -25.96 16.38 -9.14
CA VAL A 196 -26.28 15.66 -7.90
C VAL A 196 -26.76 16.68 -6.90
N THR A 197 -28.01 16.57 -6.47
CA THR A 197 -28.62 17.48 -5.49
C THR A 197 -28.78 16.79 -4.15
N PHE A 198 -28.35 17.44 -3.07
CA PHE A 198 -28.59 17.02 -1.69
C PHE A 198 -29.62 17.94 -1.08
N ALA A 199 -30.68 17.38 -0.50
CA ALA A 199 -31.69 18.11 0.25
C ALA A 199 -31.73 17.59 1.69
N LEU A 200 -31.48 18.46 2.67
CA LEU A 200 -31.58 18.08 4.08
C LEU A 200 -33.04 17.83 4.47
N GLY A 201 -33.27 16.71 5.17
CA GLY A 201 -34.57 16.34 5.71
C GLY A 201 -34.87 17.07 7.01
N ALA A 202 -36.15 17.36 7.24
CA ALA A 202 -36.61 17.90 8.52
C ALA A 202 -36.56 16.84 9.62
N SER A 203 -36.32 17.27 10.86
CA SER A 203 -36.34 16.42 12.05
C SER A 203 -36.90 17.19 13.24
N ALA A 204 -37.56 16.51 14.18
CA ALA A 204 -37.99 17.12 15.43
C ALA A 204 -36.80 17.58 16.31
N SER A 205 -35.62 17.01 16.06
CA SER A 205 -34.41 17.23 16.86
C SER A 205 -33.65 18.51 16.54
N TYR A 206 -33.91 19.19 15.41
CA TYR A 206 -33.15 20.37 14.99
C TYR A 206 -33.94 21.28 14.05
N LEU A 207 -33.43 22.50 13.82
CA LEU A 207 -33.95 23.40 12.78
C LEU A 207 -33.10 23.28 11.52
N LEU A 208 -33.68 23.57 10.37
CA LEU A 208 -32.94 23.73 9.12
C LEU A 208 -32.52 25.20 8.97
N GLY A 209 -31.26 25.43 8.58
CA GLY A 209 -30.74 26.77 8.35
C GLY A 209 -31.03 27.30 6.95
N ALA A 210 -30.31 28.34 6.52
CA ALA A 210 -30.49 28.95 5.19
C ALA A 210 -30.12 27.99 4.04
N ALA A 211 -28.99 27.28 4.16
CA ALA A 211 -28.52 26.33 3.17
C ALA A 211 -29.04 24.92 3.48
N THR A 212 -30.22 24.60 2.94
CA THR A 212 -30.87 23.28 3.09
C THR A 212 -30.67 22.37 1.89
N ASN A 213 -30.18 22.93 0.79
CA ASN A 213 -29.91 22.20 -0.45
C ASN A 213 -28.50 22.53 -0.95
N ALA A 214 -27.82 21.54 -1.51
CA ALA A 214 -26.55 21.70 -2.20
C ALA A 214 -26.62 20.98 -3.55
N THR A 215 -26.04 21.56 -4.59
CA THR A 215 -26.00 20.96 -5.94
C THR A 215 -24.57 20.92 -6.43
N ILE A 216 -24.12 19.73 -6.82
CA ILE A 216 -22.83 19.54 -7.48
C ILE A 216 -23.11 19.23 -8.94
N THR A 217 -22.50 20.00 -9.85
CA THR A 217 -22.50 19.70 -11.29
C THR A 217 -21.32 18.79 -11.63
N LEU A 218 -21.60 17.57 -12.05
CA LEU A 218 -20.64 16.67 -12.68
C LEU A 218 -20.40 17.18 -14.10
N THR A 219 -19.24 17.79 -14.29
CA THR A 219 -18.81 18.35 -15.59
C THR A 219 -18.12 17.29 -16.42
N ASP A 220 -18.35 17.33 -17.73
CA ASP A 220 -17.77 16.37 -18.68
C ASP A 220 -16.24 16.40 -18.64
N ALA A 221 -15.62 15.24 -18.82
CA ALA A 221 -14.19 15.12 -18.78
C ALA A 221 -13.57 15.49 -20.13
N VAL A 222 -12.61 16.41 -20.11
CA VAL A 222 -11.85 16.75 -21.32
C VAL A 222 -10.84 15.64 -21.60
N LEU A 223 -11.14 14.81 -22.61
CA LEU A 223 -10.20 13.80 -23.10
C LEU A 223 -9.00 14.48 -23.79
N PRO A 224 -7.79 13.93 -23.63
CA PRO A 224 -6.61 14.47 -24.29
C PRO A 224 -6.69 14.26 -25.81
N ALA A 225 -6.21 15.26 -26.54
CA ALA A 225 -6.03 15.17 -27.99
C ALA A 225 -4.67 14.52 -28.35
N ALA A 226 -4.55 14.05 -29.59
CA ALA A 226 -3.30 13.53 -30.12
C ALA A 226 -2.15 14.56 -29.98
N PRO A 227 -0.90 14.12 -29.68
CA PRO A 227 -0.43 12.72 -29.68
C PRO A 227 -0.73 11.93 -28.40
N THR A 228 -1.38 12.53 -27.40
CA THR A 228 -1.66 11.85 -26.14
C THR A 228 -2.83 10.89 -26.27
N ASN A 229 -2.58 9.62 -25.93
CA ASN A 229 -3.59 8.57 -25.91
C ASN A 229 -3.68 7.97 -24.50
N ALA A 230 -4.69 8.39 -23.76
CA ALA A 230 -4.89 7.97 -22.38
C ALA A 230 -5.66 6.64 -22.33
N PHE A 231 -5.23 5.76 -21.44
CA PHE A 231 -5.97 4.54 -21.15
C PHE A 231 -7.18 4.86 -20.26
N LEU A 232 -8.36 4.61 -20.79
CA LEU A 232 -9.64 4.77 -20.11
C LEU A 232 -10.04 3.52 -19.32
N GLY A 233 -9.73 2.35 -19.88
CA GLY A 233 -10.19 1.06 -19.34
C GLY A 233 -11.72 0.94 -19.30
N ALA A 234 -12.43 1.57 -20.25
CA ALA A 234 -13.89 1.69 -20.26
C ALA A 234 -14.62 0.35 -20.46
N VAL A 235 -14.03 -0.58 -21.24
CA VAL A 235 -14.62 -1.89 -21.56
C VAL A 235 -13.90 -3.04 -20.85
N SER A 236 -12.57 -3.00 -20.79
CA SER A 236 -11.73 -4.04 -20.18
C SER A 236 -10.37 -3.50 -19.73
N GLU A 237 -9.50 -4.36 -19.22
CA GLU A 237 -8.10 -4.04 -18.88
C GLU A 237 -7.17 -4.09 -20.12
N SER A 238 -7.67 -4.58 -21.26
CA SER A 238 -6.87 -4.87 -22.45
C SER A 238 -6.36 -3.60 -23.16
N SER A 239 -5.05 -3.51 -23.38
CA SER A 239 -4.43 -2.53 -24.27
C SER A 239 -4.81 -2.69 -25.76
N LEU A 240 -5.39 -3.83 -26.15
CA LEU A 240 -5.71 -4.15 -27.55
C LEU A 240 -7.09 -3.67 -27.99
N ASP A 241 -7.94 -3.24 -27.06
CA ASP A 241 -9.28 -2.77 -27.37
C ASP A 241 -9.25 -1.26 -27.64
N PRO A 242 -9.54 -0.78 -28.86
CA PRO A 242 -9.59 0.65 -29.17
C PRO A 242 -10.55 1.44 -28.27
N ALA A 243 -11.61 0.81 -27.75
CA ALA A 243 -12.58 1.45 -26.86
C ALA A 243 -12.02 1.75 -25.47
N ASN A 244 -10.87 1.17 -25.10
CA ASN A 244 -10.17 1.48 -23.86
C ASN A 244 -9.23 2.68 -23.96
N TRP A 245 -9.18 3.38 -25.10
CA TRP A 245 -8.24 4.45 -25.39
C TRP A 245 -8.95 5.77 -25.73
N SER A 246 -8.44 6.90 -25.23
CA SER A 246 -9.07 8.22 -25.39
C SER A 246 -9.21 8.66 -26.84
N LEU A 247 -8.33 8.19 -27.73
CA LEU A 247 -8.40 8.48 -29.16
C LEU A 247 -9.24 7.45 -29.94
N GLY A 248 -9.85 6.47 -29.27
CA GLY A 248 -10.62 5.40 -29.92
C GLY A 248 -9.76 4.47 -30.79
N VAL A 249 -8.44 4.48 -30.60
CA VAL A 249 -7.46 3.67 -31.35
C VAL A 249 -6.41 3.12 -30.38
N VAL A 250 -5.93 1.90 -30.67
CA VAL A 250 -4.78 1.33 -29.95
C VAL A 250 -3.54 2.20 -30.22
N PRO A 251 -2.69 2.49 -29.21
CA PRO A 251 -1.48 3.29 -29.37
C PRO A 251 -0.57 2.77 -30.49
N THR A 252 0.22 3.67 -31.04
CA THR A 252 1.22 3.42 -32.09
C THR A 252 2.50 4.19 -31.75
N SER A 253 3.51 4.13 -32.61
CA SER A 253 4.76 4.88 -32.44
C SER A 253 4.60 6.41 -32.41
N GLU A 254 3.44 6.94 -32.81
CA GLU A 254 3.13 8.37 -32.79
C GLU A 254 2.48 8.83 -31.48
N HIS A 255 2.05 7.88 -30.64
CA HIS A 255 1.23 8.17 -29.47
C HIS A 255 2.05 8.17 -28.18
N ILE A 256 1.76 9.12 -27.30
CA ILE A 256 2.20 9.15 -25.90
C ILE A 256 1.14 8.41 -25.08
N VAL A 257 1.53 7.31 -24.43
CA VAL A 257 0.62 6.54 -23.58
C VAL A 257 0.51 7.23 -22.23
N VAL A 258 -0.72 7.59 -21.84
CA VAL A 258 -1.00 8.12 -20.49
C VAL A 258 -1.80 7.09 -19.70
N PHE A 259 -1.32 6.75 -18.50
CA PHE A 259 -2.06 5.94 -17.54
C PHE A 259 -2.10 6.68 -16.20
N SER A 260 -3.22 7.35 -15.94
CA SER A 260 -3.43 8.22 -14.78
C SER A 260 -4.79 7.95 -14.12
N PRO A 261 -4.96 8.26 -12.82
CA PRO A 261 -6.25 8.10 -12.13
C PRO A 261 -7.35 9.04 -12.64
N GLU A 262 -7.00 10.04 -13.45
CA GLU A 262 -7.99 10.89 -14.11
C GLU A 262 -8.72 10.10 -15.18
N TYR A 263 -7.99 9.28 -15.96
CA TYR A 263 -8.58 8.60 -17.12
C TYR A 263 -8.94 7.14 -16.82
N ALA A 264 -8.10 6.45 -16.06
CA ALA A 264 -8.19 5.01 -15.93
C ALA A 264 -9.26 4.58 -14.91
N GLN A 265 -10.27 3.85 -15.39
CA GLN A 265 -11.28 3.21 -14.55
C GLN A 265 -10.89 1.77 -14.15
N ARG A 266 -9.90 1.20 -14.84
CA ARG A 266 -9.38 -0.16 -14.66
C ARG A 266 -7.88 -0.16 -14.80
N GLU A 267 -7.26 -1.26 -14.38
CA GLU A 267 -5.85 -1.51 -14.62
C GLU A 267 -5.56 -1.67 -16.11
N LEU A 268 -4.31 -1.43 -16.49
CA LEU A 268 -3.85 -1.55 -17.88
C LEU A 268 -3.05 -2.84 -18.05
N ASP A 269 -3.52 -3.76 -18.87
CA ASP A 269 -2.74 -4.90 -19.32
C ASP A 269 -2.15 -4.62 -20.70
N TRP A 270 -0.83 -4.39 -20.74
CA TRP A 270 -0.05 -4.27 -21.97
C TRP A 270 0.24 -5.66 -22.54
N LEU A 271 -0.72 -6.18 -23.30
CA LEU A 271 -0.75 -7.56 -23.80
C LEU A 271 0.28 -7.85 -24.91
N SER A 272 0.58 -9.13 -25.11
CA SER A 272 1.32 -9.63 -26.28
C SER A 272 0.52 -9.35 -27.55
N GLY A 273 1.05 -8.49 -28.43
CA GLY A 273 0.34 -7.97 -29.60
C GLY A 273 0.03 -6.47 -29.53
N SER A 274 0.26 -5.83 -28.37
CA SER A 274 0.25 -4.37 -28.26
C SER A 274 1.35 -3.77 -29.12
N ALA A 275 1.30 -2.46 -29.33
CA ALA A 275 2.37 -1.75 -30.02
C ALA A 275 3.74 -2.10 -29.40
N SER A 276 4.68 -2.46 -30.27
CA SER A 276 6.08 -2.66 -29.87
C SER A 276 6.82 -1.35 -29.70
N VAL A 277 6.27 -0.25 -30.22
CA VAL A 277 6.84 1.10 -30.14
C VAL A 277 5.74 2.12 -29.83
N VAL A 278 5.99 3.01 -28.86
CA VAL A 278 5.18 4.21 -28.55
C VAL A 278 6.08 5.44 -28.48
N ALA A 279 5.52 6.64 -28.62
CA ALA A 279 6.29 7.89 -28.61
C ALA A 279 6.80 8.25 -27.20
N GLY A 280 5.98 8.01 -26.18
CA GLY A 280 6.27 8.36 -24.78
C GLY A 280 5.38 7.58 -23.82
N TRP A 281 5.70 7.64 -22.53
CA TRP A 281 4.88 7.05 -21.47
C TRP A 281 4.79 7.97 -20.25
N GLU A 282 3.58 8.22 -19.79
CA GLU A 282 3.33 9.12 -18.65
C GLU A 282 2.34 8.52 -17.64
N GLN A 283 2.74 8.53 -16.37
CA GLN A 283 1.89 8.35 -15.20
C GLN A 283 2.10 9.58 -14.30
N PRO A 284 1.45 10.72 -14.63
CA PRO A 284 1.80 12.03 -14.07
C PRO A 284 1.42 12.20 -12.60
N HIS A 285 0.50 11.39 -12.07
CA HIS A 285 -0.06 11.52 -10.73
C HIS A 285 0.09 10.25 -9.89
N ALA A 286 0.15 10.42 -8.56
CA ALA A 286 0.02 9.32 -7.62
C ALA A 286 -1.38 8.71 -7.69
N PHE A 287 -1.48 7.39 -7.82
CA PHE A 287 -2.75 6.68 -7.67
C PHE A 287 -3.08 6.53 -6.17
N THR A 288 -4.25 7.00 -5.76
CA THR A 288 -4.84 6.73 -4.43
C THR A 288 -6.22 6.11 -4.63
N PRO A 289 -6.49 4.84 -4.21
CA PRO A 289 -5.61 3.92 -3.47
C PRO A 289 -4.52 3.25 -4.31
N ALA A 290 -3.53 2.71 -3.61
CA ALA A 290 -2.20 2.30 -4.06
C ALA A 290 -2.12 1.02 -4.93
N ASP A 291 -3.13 0.68 -5.74
CA ASP A 291 -3.20 -0.63 -6.42
C ASP A 291 -3.33 -0.59 -7.96
N MET A 292 -3.60 0.57 -8.57
CA MET A 292 -3.68 0.62 -10.04
C MET A 292 -2.32 0.35 -10.69
N ARG A 293 -2.32 -0.63 -11.59
CA ARG A 293 -1.11 -1.19 -12.20
C ARG A 293 -1.20 -1.24 -13.72
N ALA A 294 -0.05 -1.06 -14.34
CA ALA A 294 0.20 -1.44 -15.72
C ALA A 294 0.93 -2.79 -15.71
N SER A 295 0.28 -3.84 -16.22
CA SER A 295 0.83 -5.19 -16.33
C SER A 295 1.47 -5.41 -17.71
N PHE A 296 2.75 -5.76 -17.74
CA PHE A 296 3.48 -5.97 -18.99
C PHE A 296 3.56 -7.45 -19.36
N HIS A 297 3.18 -7.78 -20.59
CA HIS A 297 3.38 -9.10 -21.20
C HIS A 297 4.57 -9.10 -22.17
N THR A 298 5.58 -8.27 -21.88
CA THR A 298 6.82 -8.15 -22.68
C THR A 298 7.84 -9.22 -22.33
N THR A 299 8.88 -9.38 -23.15
CA THR A 299 10.05 -10.23 -22.85
C THR A 299 11.33 -9.52 -23.24
N PRO A 300 12.52 -9.92 -22.73
CA PRO A 300 13.78 -9.37 -23.20
C PRO A 300 13.99 -9.54 -24.72
N ALA A 301 13.37 -10.56 -25.35
CA ALA A 301 13.43 -10.78 -26.79
C ALA A 301 12.38 -9.96 -27.58
N SER A 302 11.39 -9.39 -26.92
CA SER A 302 10.33 -8.56 -27.50
C SER A 302 9.92 -7.47 -26.50
N PRO A 303 10.79 -6.48 -26.25
CA PRO A 303 10.52 -5.40 -25.32
C PRO A 303 9.55 -4.38 -25.90
N LEU A 304 8.88 -3.63 -25.03
CA LEU A 304 8.25 -2.37 -25.42
C LEU A 304 9.34 -1.32 -25.66
N THR A 305 9.25 -0.58 -26.75
CA THR A 305 10.10 0.60 -27.00
C THR A 305 9.30 1.88 -26.79
N ILE A 306 9.78 2.74 -25.91
CA ILE A 306 9.29 4.10 -25.68
C ILE A 306 10.32 5.01 -26.33
N ALA A 307 9.95 5.69 -27.42
CA ALA A 307 10.92 6.42 -28.25
C ALA A 307 11.50 7.66 -27.54
N GLY A 308 10.68 8.34 -26.74
CA GLY A 308 11.06 9.48 -25.92
C GLY A 308 11.12 9.11 -24.43
N ASP A 309 10.62 10.03 -23.60
CA ASP A 309 10.70 9.92 -22.15
C ASP A 309 9.63 8.99 -21.56
N CYS A 310 9.98 8.42 -20.40
CA CYS A 310 9.09 7.61 -19.58
C CYS A 310 9.02 8.21 -18.17
N VAL A 311 7.86 8.73 -17.79
CA VAL A 311 7.63 9.40 -16.50
C VAL A 311 6.65 8.61 -15.67
N LEU A 312 7.10 8.10 -14.53
CA LEU A 312 6.29 7.43 -13.51
C LEU A 312 6.33 8.26 -12.22
N ASN A 313 5.41 9.21 -12.04
CA ASN A 313 5.29 9.93 -10.76
C ASN A 313 4.48 9.15 -9.72
N GLY A 314 3.65 8.20 -10.19
CA GLY A 314 2.86 7.31 -9.37
C GLY A 314 2.48 6.01 -10.06
N GLY A 315 1.88 5.09 -9.30
CA GLY A 315 1.36 3.83 -9.82
C GLY A 315 2.42 2.73 -9.92
N TYR A 316 1.99 1.58 -10.46
CA TYR A 316 2.80 0.37 -10.47
C TYR A 316 2.99 -0.13 -11.89
N TRP A 317 4.23 -0.39 -12.28
CA TRP A 317 4.53 -1.33 -13.35
C TRP A 317 4.71 -2.69 -12.75
N ILE A 318 4.00 -3.68 -13.27
CA ILE A 318 4.17 -5.08 -12.89
C ILE A 318 4.33 -5.92 -14.16
N HIS A 319 4.70 -7.17 -14.00
CA HIS A 319 4.38 -8.16 -15.01
C HIS A 319 3.65 -9.31 -14.34
N GLU A 320 2.76 -9.95 -15.08
CA GLU A 320 2.20 -11.22 -14.65
C GLU A 320 3.16 -12.34 -15.06
N GLY A 321 3.54 -13.20 -14.11
CA GLY A 321 4.26 -14.43 -14.42
C GLY A 321 3.29 -15.59 -14.67
N PRO A 322 3.55 -16.51 -15.61
CA PRO A 322 2.79 -17.75 -15.70
C PRO A 322 3.26 -18.80 -14.70
N SER A 323 2.33 -19.72 -14.46
CA SER A 323 2.32 -20.85 -13.55
C SER A 323 3.38 -21.96 -13.78
N ASN A 324 4.26 -21.90 -14.78
CA ASN A 324 5.23 -22.98 -15.05
C ASN A 324 6.53 -22.63 -15.83
N ALA A 325 6.60 -21.51 -16.54
CA ALA A 325 7.79 -21.08 -17.29
C ALA A 325 7.89 -19.54 -17.36
N PRO A 326 9.10 -18.95 -17.39
CA PRO A 326 9.30 -17.53 -17.23
C PRO A 326 9.15 -16.78 -18.58
N VAL A 327 7.91 -16.63 -19.05
CA VAL A 327 7.65 -16.11 -20.42
C VAL A 327 7.34 -14.62 -20.48
N ARG A 328 7.42 -13.89 -19.36
CA ARG A 328 7.06 -12.47 -19.27
C ARG A 328 7.96 -11.74 -18.29
N ALA A 329 8.38 -10.53 -18.64
CA ALA A 329 9.19 -9.62 -17.85
C ALA A 329 8.64 -8.19 -17.99
N ILE A 330 9.09 -7.28 -17.13
CA ILE A 330 9.06 -5.85 -17.44
C ILE A 330 10.31 -5.59 -18.30
N ALA A 331 10.16 -5.62 -19.62
CA ALA A 331 11.25 -5.43 -20.57
C ALA A 331 10.95 -4.22 -21.45
N VAL A 332 11.66 -3.11 -21.19
CA VAL A 332 11.38 -1.81 -21.81
C VAL A 332 12.66 -1.13 -22.28
N ASN A 333 12.66 -0.67 -23.53
CA ASN A 333 13.66 0.24 -24.08
C ASN A 333 13.09 1.65 -24.03
N ILE A 334 13.86 2.62 -23.53
CA ILE A 334 13.45 4.02 -23.34
C ILE A 334 14.49 4.88 -24.07
N GLY A 335 14.06 5.60 -25.09
CA GLY A 335 14.91 6.40 -25.94
C GLY A 335 15.32 7.74 -25.33
N GLY A 336 14.54 8.24 -24.37
CA GLY A 336 14.85 9.41 -23.54
C GLY A 336 15.17 9.06 -22.09
N ASP A 337 14.69 9.90 -21.18
CA ASP A 337 14.88 9.77 -19.74
C ASP A 337 13.82 8.86 -19.09
N LEU A 338 14.21 8.19 -17.99
CA LEU A 338 13.29 7.45 -17.12
C LEU A 338 13.18 8.17 -15.77
N THR A 339 11.98 8.60 -15.40
CA THR A 339 11.69 9.08 -14.04
C THR A 339 10.84 8.08 -13.29
N VAL A 340 11.31 7.65 -12.12
CA VAL A 340 10.54 6.88 -11.13
C VAL A 340 10.42 7.73 -9.87
N GLY A 341 9.34 8.50 -9.77
CA GLY A 341 9.02 9.37 -8.65
C GLY A 341 8.74 8.61 -7.35
N ALA A 342 8.73 9.33 -6.22
CA ALA A 342 8.62 8.72 -4.88
C ALA A 342 7.34 7.89 -4.65
N GLY A 343 6.27 8.20 -5.39
CA GLY A 343 4.99 7.46 -5.36
C GLY A 343 4.91 6.30 -6.36
N ALA A 344 5.94 6.05 -7.17
CA ALA A 344 5.93 5.04 -8.22
C ALA A 344 6.76 3.80 -7.87
N GLN A 345 6.33 2.65 -8.39
CA GLN A 345 7.07 1.39 -8.26
C GLN A 345 7.11 0.61 -9.58
N ILE A 346 8.29 0.13 -9.95
CA ILE A 346 8.46 -0.92 -10.96
C ILE A 346 8.66 -2.24 -10.21
N ASN A 347 7.64 -3.08 -10.15
CA ASN A 347 7.56 -4.18 -9.18
C ASN A 347 7.28 -5.53 -9.84
N ALA A 348 8.34 -6.30 -10.00
CA ALA A 348 8.34 -7.72 -10.35
C ALA A 348 8.48 -8.64 -9.11
N GLY A 349 8.37 -8.12 -7.88
CA GLY A 349 8.63 -8.87 -6.64
C GLY A 349 7.40 -9.31 -5.86
N ASN A 350 7.51 -10.30 -4.98
CA ASN A 350 6.42 -10.76 -4.11
C ASN A 350 6.69 -10.30 -2.66
N GLY A 351 5.83 -9.48 -2.05
CA GLY A 351 6.01 -9.03 -0.65
C GLY A 351 4.99 -7.98 -0.16
N GLY A 352 4.74 -7.92 1.16
CA GLY A 352 3.79 -6.99 1.80
C GLY A 352 2.32 -7.37 1.59
N VAL A 353 1.40 -6.40 1.45
CA VAL A 353 -0.03 -6.62 1.12
C VAL A 353 -0.25 -7.40 -0.19
N ASN A 354 0.76 -7.51 -1.06
CA ASN A 354 0.76 -8.37 -2.24
C ASN A 354 0.90 -9.87 -1.93
N GLN A 355 1.05 -10.24 -0.64
CA GLN A 355 1.08 -11.64 -0.20
C GLN A 355 -0.26 -12.37 -0.38
N ALA A 356 -1.38 -11.65 -0.61
CA ALA A 356 -2.72 -12.23 -0.57
C ALA A 356 -3.38 -12.52 -1.94
N ASN A 357 -2.90 -11.97 -3.06
CA ASN A 357 -3.67 -11.95 -4.32
C ASN A 357 -3.22 -12.91 -5.44
N GLY A 358 -2.46 -13.96 -5.13
CA GLY A 358 -2.38 -15.15 -6.00
C GLY A 358 -1.82 -14.96 -7.42
N LYS A 359 -1.16 -13.84 -7.75
CA LYS A 359 -0.52 -13.61 -9.05
C LYS A 359 1.02 -13.68 -8.94
N PRO A 360 1.65 -14.82 -9.26
CA PRO A 360 3.10 -14.98 -9.15
C PRO A 360 3.88 -14.14 -10.17
N ARG A 361 5.08 -13.67 -9.78
CA ARG A 361 5.94 -12.83 -10.64
C ARG A 361 7.22 -13.52 -11.14
N GLY A 362 7.76 -14.50 -10.42
CA GLY A 362 8.90 -15.32 -10.87
C GLY A 362 8.54 -16.78 -11.09
N TYR A 363 9.52 -17.69 -11.04
CA TYR A 363 9.23 -19.12 -11.14
C TYR A 363 8.31 -19.55 -9.99
N PHE A 364 7.14 -20.06 -10.36
CA PHE A 364 6.09 -20.52 -9.47
C PHE A 364 6.17 -22.04 -9.17
N LEU A 365 6.70 -22.80 -10.13
CA LEU A 365 7.08 -24.22 -10.03
C LEU A 365 8.53 -24.39 -9.54
N ALA A 366 9.03 -25.62 -9.62
CA ALA A 366 10.45 -25.96 -9.48
C ALA A 366 11.30 -25.18 -10.51
N GLY A 367 11.76 -23.99 -10.13
CA GLY A 367 12.76 -23.22 -10.87
C GLY A 367 14.15 -23.85 -10.74
N PRO A 368 15.18 -23.30 -11.41
CA PRO A 368 16.52 -23.92 -11.44
C PRO A 368 17.17 -24.06 -10.06
N GLY A 369 16.81 -23.19 -9.12
CA GLY A 369 17.27 -23.23 -7.74
C GLY A 369 16.24 -23.81 -6.77
N TYR A 370 15.32 -24.65 -7.24
CA TYR A 370 14.46 -25.47 -6.38
C TYR A 370 15.13 -26.81 -6.10
N LEU A 371 15.06 -27.27 -4.85
CA LEU A 371 15.46 -28.62 -4.47
C LEU A 371 14.28 -29.31 -3.77
N PRO A 372 13.80 -30.47 -4.27
CA PRO A 372 12.78 -31.25 -3.58
C PRO A 372 13.37 -31.85 -2.31
N SER A 373 12.71 -31.65 -1.16
CA SER A 373 13.04 -32.41 0.05
C SER A 373 12.29 -33.74 0.06
N SER A 374 12.87 -34.76 0.67
CA SER A 374 12.21 -36.04 0.96
C SER A 374 11.16 -35.84 2.06
N GLY A 375 9.99 -35.31 1.69
CA GLY A 375 8.84 -35.13 2.57
C GLY A 375 8.26 -33.72 2.56
N ALA A 376 7.63 -33.29 1.45
CA ALA A 376 6.73 -32.12 1.31
C ALA A 376 7.16 -30.75 1.89
N ALA A 377 8.37 -30.61 2.42
CA ALA A 377 8.86 -29.43 3.12
C ALA A 377 9.77 -28.60 2.20
N GLY A 378 9.49 -27.31 2.00
CA GLY A 378 10.37 -26.45 1.19
C GLY A 378 11.73 -26.24 1.83
N THR A 379 12.76 -25.96 1.03
CA THR A 379 14.19 -26.00 1.44
C THR A 379 14.84 -24.62 1.56
N GLY A 380 14.09 -23.56 1.26
CA GLY A 380 14.66 -22.24 0.94
C GLY A 380 15.38 -22.33 -0.41
N SER A 381 14.84 -21.69 -1.44
CA SER A 381 15.43 -21.76 -2.78
C SER A 381 16.68 -20.89 -2.93
N SER A 382 17.48 -21.17 -3.96
CA SER A 382 18.74 -20.48 -4.26
C SER A 382 18.68 -19.72 -5.59
N TYR A 383 19.31 -18.55 -5.66
CA TYR A 383 19.55 -17.75 -6.85
C TYR A 383 20.63 -16.72 -6.49
N GLY A 384 21.74 -16.64 -7.23
CA GLY A 384 22.89 -15.80 -6.85
C GLY A 384 23.68 -16.31 -5.62
N GLY A 385 23.00 -16.68 -4.54
CA GLY A 385 23.57 -17.32 -3.35
C GLY A 385 22.75 -18.51 -2.86
N GLU A 386 23.32 -19.22 -1.89
CA GLU A 386 22.69 -20.38 -1.25
C GLU A 386 21.39 -20.00 -0.53
N GLY A 387 20.34 -20.78 -0.78
CA GLY A 387 19.17 -20.84 0.09
C GLY A 387 19.48 -21.72 1.30
N ALA A 388 18.60 -21.70 2.30
CA ALA A 388 18.79 -22.38 3.58
C ALA A 388 19.36 -23.81 3.54
N THR A 389 18.88 -24.64 2.61
CA THR A 389 19.38 -26.01 2.41
C THR A 389 19.70 -26.31 0.94
N ASN A 390 19.95 -25.27 0.14
CA ASN A 390 20.05 -25.38 -1.31
C ASN A 390 21.20 -24.54 -1.88
N ASP A 391 22.06 -25.18 -2.66
CA ASP A 391 23.27 -24.59 -3.20
C ASP A 391 23.28 -24.50 -4.74
N VAL A 392 22.14 -24.77 -5.39
CA VAL A 392 21.97 -24.71 -6.87
C VAL A 392 21.79 -23.27 -7.35
N THR A 393 22.84 -22.48 -7.24
CA THR A 393 22.87 -21.09 -7.73
C THR A 393 23.00 -21.03 -9.26
N TYR A 394 22.28 -20.13 -9.92
CA TYR A 394 22.27 -19.98 -11.38
C TYR A 394 22.17 -18.51 -11.81
N GLY A 395 22.34 -18.26 -13.11
CA GLY A 395 22.20 -16.95 -13.77
C GLY A 395 23.49 -16.14 -13.82
N SER A 396 23.53 -15.15 -14.71
CA SER A 396 24.69 -14.25 -14.89
C SER A 396 24.74 -13.16 -13.81
N VAL A 397 25.95 -12.85 -13.31
CA VAL A 397 26.25 -11.73 -12.39
C VAL A 397 26.25 -10.41 -13.17
N LEU A 398 26.80 -10.43 -14.39
CA LEU A 398 27.10 -9.22 -15.17
C LEU A 398 26.01 -8.85 -16.17
N ASN A 399 25.06 -9.75 -16.43
CA ASN A 399 23.90 -9.56 -17.29
C ASN A 399 22.72 -10.44 -16.83
N PRO A 400 22.13 -10.17 -15.65
CA PRO A 400 21.10 -11.01 -15.08
C PRO A 400 19.81 -10.97 -15.92
N LEU A 401 19.44 -12.11 -16.51
CA LEU A 401 18.21 -12.32 -17.29
C LEU A 401 17.37 -13.50 -16.75
N SER A 402 17.71 -13.99 -15.57
CA SER A 402 17.02 -15.11 -14.93
C SER A 402 16.00 -14.63 -13.91
N TYR A 403 14.97 -15.44 -13.68
CA TYR A 403 13.92 -15.19 -12.70
C TYR A 403 14.28 -15.90 -11.40
N GLY A 404 13.73 -15.45 -10.28
CA GLY A 404 13.89 -16.11 -8.99
C GLY A 404 13.11 -17.41 -8.92
N SER A 405 13.61 -18.37 -8.13
CA SER A 405 13.03 -19.70 -7.96
C SER A 405 12.00 -19.76 -6.83
N SER A 406 11.02 -20.65 -6.98
CA SER A 406 10.12 -21.04 -5.88
C SER A 406 10.84 -21.88 -4.83
N GLY A 407 10.46 -21.71 -3.56
CA GLY A 407 10.86 -22.58 -2.46
C GLY A 407 10.08 -23.91 -2.33
N ARG A 408 8.94 -24.06 -3.04
CA ARG A 408 7.98 -25.17 -2.80
C ARG A 408 7.73 -26.06 -4.02
N GLY A 409 7.83 -25.51 -5.23
CA GLY A 409 7.74 -26.27 -6.48
C GLY A 409 6.37 -26.91 -6.78
N ASP A 410 5.37 -26.72 -5.91
CA ASP A 410 4.06 -27.39 -5.93
C ASP A 410 2.89 -26.45 -6.27
N ASN A 411 3.16 -25.32 -6.94
CA ASN A 411 2.15 -24.41 -7.50
C ASN A 411 1.21 -23.70 -6.51
N ASN A 412 1.64 -23.44 -5.28
CA ASN A 412 0.78 -22.87 -4.24
C ASN A 412 0.97 -21.37 -3.92
N GLY A 413 1.43 -20.53 -4.86
CA GLY A 413 1.59 -19.08 -4.57
C GLY A 413 3.02 -18.61 -4.34
N PHE A 414 3.97 -19.52 -4.13
CA PHE A 414 5.32 -19.21 -3.61
C PHE A 414 6.31 -18.94 -4.74
N ALA A 415 6.11 -17.89 -5.52
CA ALA A 415 7.03 -17.56 -6.61
C ALA A 415 8.29 -16.83 -6.13
N GLY A 416 9.40 -17.06 -6.82
CA GLY A 416 10.55 -16.16 -6.74
C GLY A 416 10.25 -14.79 -7.35
N GLY A 417 11.18 -13.84 -7.22
CA GLY A 417 11.05 -12.55 -7.89
C GLY A 417 11.11 -12.68 -9.42
N GLY A 418 10.47 -11.78 -10.13
CA GLY A 418 10.44 -11.73 -11.59
C GLY A 418 11.66 -11.09 -12.24
N LEU A 419 11.53 -10.70 -13.50
CA LEU A 419 12.60 -10.10 -14.29
C LEU A 419 12.24 -8.68 -14.72
N ILE A 420 13.15 -7.74 -14.44
CA ILE A 420 13.08 -6.36 -14.89
C ILE A 420 14.31 -6.09 -15.75
N VAL A 421 14.08 -5.70 -17.01
CA VAL A 421 15.11 -5.28 -17.97
C VAL A 421 14.74 -3.89 -18.49
N LEU A 422 15.56 -2.90 -18.15
CA LEU A 422 15.36 -1.51 -18.54
C LEU A 422 16.60 -1.05 -19.31
N ASN A 423 16.42 -0.62 -20.55
CA ASN A 423 17.46 0.01 -21.36
C ASN A 423 17.08 1.46 -21.61
N VAL A 424 17.70 2.38 -20.89
CA VAL A 424 17.43 3.82 -20.93
C VAL A 424 18.59 4.50 -21.65
N ASN A 425 18.31 5.22 -22.73
CA ASN A 425 19.34 5.97 -23.46
C ASN A 425 19.74 7.25 -22.72
N GLY A 426 18.82 7.84 -21.95
CA GLY A 426 19.04 9.03 -21.13
C GLY A 426 19.31 8.73 -19.66
N THR A 427 18.97 9.68 -18.80
CA THR A 427 19.10 9.61 -17.35
C THR A 427 17.96 8.82 -16.73
N THR A 428 18.28 7.93 -15.80
CA THR A 428 17.32 7.35 -14.86
C THR A 428 17.32 8.14 -13.55
N THR A 429 16.22 8.82 -13.25
CA THR A 429 15.97 9.45 -11.96
C THR A 429 15.11 8.53 -11.10
N LEU A 430 15.73 7.86 -10.12
CA LEU A 430 15.06 6.90 -9.23
C LEU A 430 14.88 7.51 -7.83
N ASN A 431 13.66 7.95 -7.53
CA ASN A 431 13.22 8.40 -6.20
C ASN A 431 12.21 7.44 -5.55
N GLY A 432 11.49 6.66 -6.35
CA GLY A 432 10.61 5.57 -5.92
C GLY A 432 11.34 4.25 -5.74
N ALA A 433 10.72 3.16 -6.20
CA ALA A 433 11.28 1.82 -6.02
C ALA A 433 11.26 0.94 -7.28
N ILE A 434 12.28 0.09 -7.41
CA ILE A 434 12.34 -1.02 -8.36
C ILE A 434 12.53 -2.31 -7.57
N TYR A 435 11.56 -3.23 -7.64
CA TYR A 435 11.52 -4.42 -6.81
C TYR A 435 11.43 -5.71 -7.62
N SER A 436 12.24 -6.70 -7.25
CA SER A 436 12.08 -8.09 -7.67
C SER A 436 12.38 -9.03 -6.50
N ARG A 437 11.60 -8.89 -5.41
CA ARG A 437 11.73 -9.67 -4.18
C ARG A 437 11.10 -11.07 -4.30
N GLY A 438 11.64 -12.03 -3.56
CA GLY A 438 11.07 -13.37 -3.43
C GLY A 438 9.93 -13.43 -2.42
N PHE A 439 8.99 -14.35 -2.64
CA PHE A 439 7.90 -14.59 -1.69
C PHE A 439 8.40 -15.21 -0.38
N GLY A 440 7.98 -14.65 0.75
CA GLY A 440 8.18 -15.20 2.09
C GLY A 440 6.84 -15.43 2.78
N TYR A 441 6.80 -16.38 3.72
CA TYR A 441 5.61 -16.65 4.54
C TYR A 441 6.03 -16.97 5.97
N ILE A 442 5.56 -16.15 6.91
CA ILE A 442 5.85 -16.31 8.33
C ILE A 442 4.87 -17.33 8.91
N GLY A 443 5.37 -18.44 9.48
CA GLY A 443 4.59 -19.38 10.30
C GLY A 443 3.99 -20.63 9.63
N SER A 444 4.10 -20.86 8.31
CA SER A 444 3.63 -22.14 7.70
C SER A 444 4.71 -23.22 7.63
N GLY A 445 5.98 -22.80 7.69
CA GLY A 445 7.13 -23.68 7.55
C GLY A 445 7.12 -24.42 6.20
N ARG A 446 7.22 -23.68 5.09
CA ARG A 446 7.11 -24.30 3.75
C ARG A 446 8.19 -23.84 2.76
N GLY A 447 9.23 -23.16 3.25
CA GLY A 447 10.43 -22.76 2.50
C GLY A 447 10.19 -21.52 1.62
N ALA A 448 11.06 -20.52 1.74
CA ALA A 448 10.88 -19.27 1.03
C ALA A 448 11.52 -19.23 -0.37
N SER A 449 11.07 -18.26 -1.16
CA SER A 449 11.44 -18.09 -2.57
C SER A 449 12.55 -17.05 -2.74
N THR A 450 13.32 -17.12 -3.82
CA THR A 450 14.46 -16.20 -4.01
C THR A 450 14.04 -14.86 -4.56
N GLY A 451 14.89 -13.84 -4.40
CA GLY A 451 14.83 -12.65 -5.23
C GLY A 451 14.91 -12.99 -6.73
N GLY A 452 14.48 -12.07 -7.58
CA GLY A 452 14.63 -12.15 -9.04
C GLY A 452 15.74 -11.23 -9.53
N SER A 453 15.56 -10.66 -10.73
CA SER A 453 16.60 -9.86 -11.39
C SER A 453 16.14 -8.45 -11.72
N ILE A 454 17.05 -7.50 -11.54
CA ILE A 454 16.98 -6.15 -12.08
C ILE A 454 18.21 -5.94 -12.96
N ASN A 455 17.99 -5.65 -14.24
CA ASN A 455 19.04 -5.34 -15.21
C ASN A 455 18.77 -3.97 -15.82
N LEU A 456 19.50 -2.96 -15.35
CA LEU A 456 19.38 -1.58 -15.78
C LEU A 456 20.60 -1.18 -16.60
N THR A 457 20.39 -0.77 -17.85
CA THR A 457 21.35 -0.01 -18.65
C THR A 457 20.81 1.42 -18.73
N THR A 458 21.61 2.42 -18.38
CA THR A 458 21.20 3.84 -18.40
C THR A 458 22.41 4.74 -18.69
N ALA A 459 22.23 5.94 -19.27
CA ALA A 459 23.35 6.87 -19.40
C ALA A 459 23.86 7.33 -18.04
N LYS A 460 22.93 7.70 -17.17
CA LYS A 460 23.21 8.19 -15.82
C LYS A 460 22.14 7.70 -14.85
N LEU A 461 22.52 7.35 -13.62
CA LEU A 461 21.58 7.02 -12.55
C LEU A 461 21.72 8.05 -11.43
N VAL A 462 20.60 8.68 -11.05
CA VAL A 462 20.51 9.65 -9.95
C VAL A 462 19.29 9.37 -9.07
N GLY A 463 19.22 10.03 -7.92
CA GLY A 463 18.09 9.98 -6.99
C GLY A 463 18.35 9.15 -5.73
N GLY A 464 17.40 9.23 -4.79
CA GLY A 464 17.49 8.62 -3.45
C GLY A 464 16.64 7.35 -3.26
N GLY A 465 16.07 6.81 -4.33
CA GLY A 465 15.16 5.67 -4.30
C GLY A 465 15.84 4.32 -4.04
N THR A 466 15.12 3.22 -4.27
CA THR A 466 15.60 1.87 -3.92
C THR A 466 15.45 0.87 -5.06
N MET A 467 16.50 0.09 -5.32
CA MET A 467 16.45 -1.19 -6.04
C MET A 467 16.61 -2.35 -5.06
N CYS A 468 15.69 -3.33 -5.07
CA CYS A 468 15.73 -4.45 -4.12
C CYS A 468 15.31 -5.79 -4.72
N VAL A 469 16.19 -6.78 -4.61
CA VAL A 469 15.98 -8.17 -5.03
C VAL A 469 16.14 -9.15 -3.86
N ARG A 470 15.59 -8.82 -2.70
CA ARG A 470 15.74 -9.64 -1.48
C ARG A 470 14.99 -10.98 -1.60
N GLY A 471 15.54 -12.03 -1.01
CA GLY A 471 14.85 -13.31 -0.85
C GLY A 471 13.75 -13.29 0.21
N GLY A 472 12.80 -14.21 0.10
CA GLY A 472 11.72 -14.35 1.07
C GLY A 472 12.20 -14.90 2.41
N LEU A 473 11.53 -14.48 3.48
CA LEU A 473 11.74 -14.97 4.85
C LEU A 473 10.76 -16.13 5.15
N ASP A 474 11.24 -17.19 5.79
CA ASP A 474 10.45 -18.28 6.39
C ASP A 474 11.12 -18.70 7.71
N GLU A 475 10.30 -18.90 8.75
CA GLU A 475 10.76 -19.17 10.13
C GLU A 475 10.84 -20.67 10.48
N GLY A 476 10.38 -21.58 9.60
CA GLY A 476 10.31 -23.01 9.90
C GLY A 476 11.29 -23.88 9.11
N TYR A 477 11.49 -23.62 7.82
CA TYR A 477 12.28 -24.50 6.93
C TYR A 477 13.34 -23.76 6.11
N GLY A 478 13.39 -22.43 6.27
CA GLY A 478 14.52 -21.62 5.88
C GLY A 478 14.25 -20.68 4.71
N SER A 479 15.08 -19.64 4.68
CA SER A 479 14.86 -18.49 3.82
C SER A 479 15.37 -18.70 2.39
N GLY A 480 14.77 -17.98 1.44
CA GLY A 480 15.28 -17.89 0.07
C GLY A 480 16.40 -16.86 -0.02
N SER A 481 17.37 -17.11 -0.90
CA SER A 481 18.50 -16.20 -1.11
C SER A 481 18.10 -14.88 -1.78
N GLY A 482 18.99 -13.89 -1.70
CA GLY A 482 18.89 -12.67 -2.51
C GLY A 482 18.92 -12.97 -4.01
N GLY A 483 18.65 -11.96 -4.84
CA GLY A 483 18.64 -12.07 -6.31
C GLY A 483 19.82 -11.36 -6.96
N ARG A 484 19.64 -10.82 -8.18
CA ARG A 484 20.72 -10.11 -8.89
C ARG A 484 20.30 -8.73 -9.35
N ILE A 485 21.17 -7.76 -9.12
CA ILE A 485 21.05 -6.43 -9.67
C ILE A 485 22.28 -6.20 -10.54
N ARG A 486 22.07 -5.66 -11.73
CA ARG A 486 23.13 -5.05 -12.51
C ARG A 486 22.71 -3.67 -12.97
N VAL A 487 23.61 -2.70 -12.80
CA VAL A 487 23.49 -1.35 -13.32
C VAL A 487 24.68 -1.05 -14.23
N LYS A 488 24.43 -0.64 -15.47
CA LYS A 488 25.45 -0.13 -16.39
C LYS A 488 25.16 1.30 -16.75
N LEU A 489 26.14 2.13 -16.49
CA LEU A 489 26.22 3.51 -16.94
C LEU A 489 26.84 3.52 -18.35
N THR A 490 26.23 4.22 -19.30
CA THR A 490 26.73 4.35 -20.67
C THR A 490 27.38 5.70 -20.95
N ASP A 491 27.08 6.74 -20.17
CA ASP A 491 27.79 8.02 -20.24
C ASP A 491 29.12 7.96 -19.47
N ALA A 492 30.19 8.38 -20.14
CA ALA A 492 31.54 8.43 -19.58
C ALA A 492 31.71 9.48 -18.48
N ALA A 493 30.82 10.47 -18.40
CA ALA A 493 30.81 11.47 -17.33
C ALA A 493 30.06 11.00 -16.06
N SER A 494 29.29 9.91 -16.14
CA SER A 494 28.50 9.40 -15.01
C SER A 494 29.35 8.58 -14.03
N ALA A 495 29.08 8.73 -12.75
CA ALA A 495 29.70 7.96 -11.69
C ALA A 495 28.69 7.11 -10.91
N ILE A 496 29.12 5.97 -10.37
CA ILE A 496 28.29 5.12 -9.50
C ILE A 496 27.75 5.92 -8.30
N GLY A 497 28.56 6.84 -7.77
CA GLY A 497 28.21 7.69 -6.62
C GLY A 497 27.19 8.79 -6.91
N ASP A 498 26.80 9.01 -8.17
CA ASP A 498 25.73 9.97 -8.52
C ASP A 498 24.35 9.49 -8.02
N PHE A 499 24.19 8.19 -7.83
CA PHE A 499 23.03 7.59 -7.18
C PHE A 499 23.24 7.53 -5.66
N THR A 500 22.42 8.26 -4.92
CA THR A 500 22.49 8.31 -3.44
C THR A 500 21.53 7.34 -2.77
N GLY A 501 20.74 6.60 -3.55
CA GLY A 501 19.79 5.60 -3.07
C GLY A 501 20.44 4.24 -2.74
N ALA A 502 19.60 3.22 -2.59
CA ALA A 502 20.04 1.88 -2.18
C ALA A 502 19.84 0.83 -3.27
N ALA A 503 20.88 0.04 -3.57
CA ALA A 503 20.79 -1.18 -4.38
C ALA A 503 21.10 -2.40 -3.51
N THR A 504 20.12 -3.29 -3.32
CA THR A 504 20.21 -4.35 -2.30
C THR A 504 19.79 -5.72 -2.83
N ALA A 505 20.63 -6.73 -2.60
CA ALA A 505 20.39 -8.12 -2.98
C ALA A 505 20.51 -9.05 -1.77
N TYR A 506 19.91 -8.67 -0.64
CA TYR A 506 20.12 -9.38 0.62
C TYR A 506 19.48 -10.77 0.65
N GLY A 507 20.12 -11.68 1.37
CA GLY A 507 19.47 -12.87 1.91
C GLY A 507 18.72 -12.54 3.19
N ASN A 508 18.62 -13.53 4.08
CA ASN A 508 17.98 -13.39 5.38
C ASN A 508 18.81 -14.07 6.46
N GLY A 509 18.84 -13.48 7.65
CA GLY A 509 19.46 -14.09 8.83
C GLY A 509 18.69 -15.33 9.30
N ALA A 510 19.36 -16.18 10.07
CA ALA A 510 18.73 -17.30 10.75
C ALA A 510 17.89 -16.80 11.94
N ASN A 511 16.66 -17.32 12.11
CA ASN A 511 15.76 -16.97 13.20
C ASN A 511 15.24 -18.24 13.88
N ALA A 512 15.39 -18.35 15.22
CA ALA A 512 14.77 -19.31 16.14
C ALA A 512 14.21 -20.63 15.55
N GLY A 513 15.04 -21.39 14.82
CA GLY A 513 14.66 -22.69 14.22
C GLY A 513 14.80 -22.76 12.70
N ALA A 514 14.82 -21.63 11.99
CA ALA A 514 15.07 -21.55 10.55
C ALA A 514 16.51 -21.15 10.21
N LEU A 515 17.00 -21.80 9.15
CA LEU A 515 18.29 -21.52 8.53
C LEU A 515 18.22 -20.22 7.73
N GLY A 516 19.27 -19.41 7.86
CA GLY A 516 19.48 -18.21 7.06
C GLY A 516 19.73 -18.53 5.58
N SER A 517 19.94 -17.50 4.78
CA SER A 517 20.25 -17.60 3.35
C SER A 517 21.28 -16.56 2.95
N ALA A 518 22.00 -16.84 1.87
CA ALA A 518 23.03 -15.94 1.37
C ALA A 518 22.44 -14.73 0.64
N ALA A 519 23.23 -13.66 0.63
CA ALA A 519 23.03 -12.57 -0.30
C ALA A 519 23.20 -13.03 -1.75
N GLY A 520 22.56 -12.30 -2.65
CA GLY A 520 22.86 -12.32 -4.07
C GLY A 520 23.96 -11.30 -4.41
N THR A 521 23.87 -10.69 -5.59
CA THR A 521 24.92 -9.78 -6.11
C THR A 521 24.35 -8.46 -6.61
N VAL A 522 25.14 -7.39 -6.46
CA VAL A 522 24.90 -6.09 -7.10
C VAL A 522 26.11 -5.74 -7.95
N ALA A 523 25.97 -5.78 -9.27
CA ALA A 523 27.02 -5.43 -10.23
C ALA A 523 26.84 -3.99 -10.74
N TRP A 524 27.94 -3.25 -10.77
CA TRP A 524 28.04 -1.89 -11.27
C TRP A 524 29.06 -1.84 -12.41
N GLN A 525 28.67 -1.27 -13.53
CA GLN A 525 29.51 -1.08 -14.70
C GLN A 525 29.48 0.38 -15.13
N THR A 526 30.63 1.02 -15.25
CA THR A 526 30.77 2.38 -15.80
C THR A 526 30.86 2.32 -17.32
N ALA A 527 30.84 3.44 -18.04
CA ALA A 527 30.99 3.45 -19.50
C ALA A 527 32.28 2.76 -19.97
N ALA A 528 33.35 2.87 -19.19
CA ALA A 528 34.66 2.26 -19.47
C ALA A 528 34.67 0.72 -19.31
N ASP A 529 33.69 0.15 -18.61
CA ASP A 529 33.59 -1.29 -18.41
C ASP A 529 33.06 -2.03 -19.64
N THR A 530 33.62 -3.21 -19.90
CA THR A 530 33.09 -4.14 -20.92
C THR A 530 31.93 -4.96 -20.35
N ALA A 531 31.27 -5.77 -21.18
CA ALA A 531 30.26 -6.72 -20.71
C ALA A 531 30.78 -7.71 -19.65
N LEU A 532 32.10 -7.91 -19.55
CA LEU A 532 32.76 -8.87 -18.65
C LEU A 532 33.57 -8.21 -17.52
N SER A 533 33.45 -6.89 -17.33
CA SER A 533 34.14 -6.15 -16.26
C SER A 533 33.17 -5.32 -15.43
N GLY A 534 33.64 -4.80 -14.30
CA GLY A 534 32.85 -3.96 -13.38
C GLY A 534 33.07 -4.34 -11.92
N LEU A 535 32.40 -3.61 -11.03
CA LEU A 535 32.39 -3.82 -9.59
C LEU A 535 31.22 -4.73 -9.20
N VAL A 536 31.46 -5.78 -8.44
CA VAL A 536 30.45 -6.70 -7.89
C VAL A 536 30.48 -6.60 -6.38
N VAL A 537 29.36 -6.21 -5.78
CA VAL A 537 29.19 -6.10 -4.34
C VAL A 537 28.36 -7.27 -3.83
N VAL A 538 28.89 -7.97 -2.83
CA VAL A 538 28.15 -8.94 -2.02
C VAL A 538 28.01 -8.37 -0.62
N ASP A 539 26.77 -8.26 -0.18
CA ASP A 539 26.43 -7.60 1.07
C ASP A 539 25.33 -8.39 1.78
N ASN A 540 25.62 -8.88 2.98
CA ASN A 540 24.67 -9.71 3.73
C ASN A 540 23.89 -8.94 4.80
N ASN A 541 23.83 -7.61 4.70
CA ASN A 541 23.05 -6.74 5.59
C ASN A 541 23.33 -6.96 7.09
N ALA A 542 24.58 -7.29 7.42
CA ALA A 542 25.01 -7.61 8.77
C ALA A 542 24.29 -8.80 9.43
N TYR A 543 23.68 -9.68 8.63
CA TYR A 543 23.13 -10.93 9.13
C TYR A 543 24.27 -11.91 9.44
N ALA A 544 24.47 -12.15 10.73
CA ALA A 544 25.33 -13.21 11.24
C ALA A 544 24.51 -14.49 11.44
N ASP A 545 24.94 -15.63 10.90
CA ASP A 545 24.42 -16.93 11.38
C ASP A 545 25.11 -17.27 12.69
N THR A 546 24.46 -16.93 13.81
CA THR A 546 24.93 -17.26 15.16
C THR A 546 24.19 -18.45 15.77
N THR A 547 23.26 -19.05 15.03
CA THR A 547 22.29 -20.01 15.59
C THR A 547 22.68 -21.47 15.39
N ASN A 548 23.54 -21.76 14.41
CA ASN A 548 24.06 -23.10 14.17
C ASN A 548 25.42 -23.30 14.84
N THR A 549 25.66 -24.52 15.35
CA THR A 549 26.98 -24.96 15.85
C THR A 549 27.40 -26.23 15.10
N PRO A 550 28.43 -26.18 14.23
CA PRO A 550 29.17 -24.98 13.84
C PRO A 550 28.32 -24.03 12.97
N PRO A 551 28.63 -22.71 12.95
CA PRO A 551 27.90 -21.74 12.14
C PRO A 551 27.88 -22.15 10.66
N ARG A 552 26.69 -22.27 10.05
CA ARG A 552 26.59 -22.60 8.62
C ARG A 552 26.75 -21.30 7.83
N ALA A 553 27.89 -21.10 7.19
CA ALA A 553 28.10 -19.94 6.32
C ALA A 553 27.35 -20.16 4.98
N MET A 554 26.13 -19.63 4.88
CA MET A 554 25.43 -19.55 3.60
C MET A 554 26.20 -18.61 2.67
N CYS A 555 26.56 -19.09 1.49
CA CYS A 555 27.49 -18.40 0.61
C CYS A 555 26.85 -17.88 -0.67
N THR A 556 27.25 -16.69 -1.10
CA THR A 556 27.12 -16.28 -2.51
C THR A 556 28.16 -17.06 -3.32
N HIS A 557 27.80 -17.57 -4.49
CA HIS A 557 28.69 -18.42 -5.28
C HIS A 557 29.50 -17.63 -6.32
N LEU A 558 30.81 -17.88 -6.35
CA LEU A 558 31.74 -17.30 -7.33
C LEU A 558 32.52 -18.41 -8.08
N PRO A 559 32.20 -18.65 -9.35
CA PRO A 559 30.96 -18.28 -10.02
C PRO A 559 29.76 -19.09 -9.50
N PRO A 560 28.54 -18.78 -9.96
CA PRO A 560 27.36 -19.60 -9.73
C PRO A 560 27.57 -21.04 -10.24
N ARG A 561 26.94 -22.05 -9.62
CA ARG A 561 27.00 -23.45 -10.09
C ARG A 561 26.50 -23.65 -11.53
N GLN A 562 25.43 -22.96 -11.90
CA GLN A 562 24.92 -22.90 -13.28
C GLN A 562 25.21 -21.50 -13.85
N ASP A 563 26.50 -21.23 -14.00
CA ASP A 563 26.98 -19.96 -14.54
C ASP A 563 26.72 -19.84 -16.04
N THR A 564 26.51 -18.61 -16.48
CA THR A 564 26.36 -18.23 -17.89
C THR A 564 27.32 -17.12 -18.30
N ASP A 565 28.08 -16.56 -17.35
CA ASP A 565 29.14 -15.60 -17.64
C ASP A 565 30.35 -16.31 -18.24
N ALA A 566 30.96 -15.69 -19.25
CA ALA A 566 32.11 -16.27 -19.93
C ALA A 566 33.40 -16.19 -19.09
N SER A 567 33.53 -15.18 -18.21
CA SER A 567 34.70 -14.95 -17.38
C SER A 567 34.45 -13.89 -16.31
N PHE A 568 35.20 -13.98 -15.21
CA PHE A 568 35.27 -12.97 -14.14
C PHE A 568 36.62 -12.23 -14.07
N THR A 569 37.56 -12.50 -14.98
CA THR A 569 38.95 -12.02 -14.86
C THR A 569 39.09 -10.51 -14.78
N ALA A 570 38.14 -9.75 -15.33
CA ALA A 570 38.13 -8.29 -15.30
C ALA A 570 37.22 -7.69 -14.21
N THR A 571 36.59 -8.51 -13.38
CA THR A 571 35.66 -8.07 -12.33
C THR A 571 36.38 -7.73 -11.01
N GLN A 572 35.87 -6.72 -10.32
CA GLN A 572 36.32 -6.30 -9.00
C GLN A 572 35.25 -6.72 -7.99
N TRP A 573 35.62 -7.41 -6.92
CA TRP A 573 34.65 -7.92 -5.94
C TRP A 573 34.84 -7.24 -4.59
N VAL A 574 33.74 -6.83 -3.98
CA VAL A 574 33.71 -6.28 -2.61
C VAL A 574 32.76 -7.13 -1.76
N LEU A 575 33.28 -7.66 -0.67
CA LEU A 575 32.56 -8.49 0.30
C LEU A 575 32.42 -7.70 1.59
N ARG A 576 31.19 -7.44 2.04
CA ARG A 576 30.98 -6.61 3.23
C ARG A 576 29.83 -7.05 4.11
N ARG A 577 29.80 -6.55 5.35
CA ARG A 577 28.71 -6.73 6.32
C ARG A 577 28.23 -8.19 6.41
N TYR A 578 29.15 -9.09 6.78
CA TYR A 578 28.93 -10.54 6.92
C TYR A 578 28.71 -11.31 5.60
N ALA A 579 29.04 -10.72 4.46
CA ALA A 579 29.07 -11.44 3.19
C ALA A 579 30.00 -12.66 3.27
N SER A 580 29.51 -13.80 2.81
CA SER A 580 30.28 -15.03 2.67
C SER A 580 30.24 -15.44 1.20
N VAL A 581 31.40 -15.61 0.57
CA VAL A 581 31.50 -16.09 -0.82
C VAL A 581 32.18 -17.44 -0.88
N ARG A 582 31.65 -18.37 -1.66
CA ARG A 582 32.27 -19.68 -1.93
C ARG A 582 32.70 -19.78 -3.37
N VAL A 583 33.96 -20.15 -3.55
CA VAL A 583 34.53 -20.45 -4.86
C VAL A 583 34.07 -21.83 -5.30
N THR A 584 33.36 -21.92 -6.42
CA THR A 584 32.77 -23.19 -6.88
C THR A 584 33.63 -23.89 -7.93
N GLN A 585 34.46 -23.12 -8.63
CA GLN A 585 35.46 -23.58 -9.60
C GLN A 585 36.66 -22.64 -9.61
N ASN A 586 37.77 -23.08 -10.20
CA ASN A 586 38.95 -22.23 -10.36
C ASN A 586 38.55 -20.95 -11.10
N VAL A 587 38.84 -19.80 -10.50
CA VAL A 587 38.34 -18.51 -10.98
C VAL A 587 39.43 -17.45 -10.87
N ALA A 588 39.44 -16.53 -11.83
CA ALA A 588 40.27 -15.34 -11.80
C ALA A 588 39.37 -14.10 -11.70
N VAL A 589 39.77 -13.14 -10.86
CA VAL A 589 39.16 -11.82 -10.73
C VAL A 589 40.23 -10.74 -10.85
N LYS A 590 39.84 -9.50 -11.18
CA LYS A 590 40.77 -8.37 -11.25
C LYS A 590 41.20 -7.96 -9.84
N SER A 591 40.23 -7.80 -8.94
CA SER A 591 40.50 -7.51 -7.54
C SER A 591 39.45 -8.13 -6.63
N LEU A 592 39.85 -8.38 -5.39
CA LEU A 592 38.96 -8.79 -4.31
C LEU A 592 39.22 -7.91 -3.09
N GLU A 593 38.15 -7.43 -2.48
CA GLU A 593 38.17 -6.65 -1.25
C GLU A 593 37.23 -7.31 -0.23
N VAL A 594 37.73 -7.47 0.99
CA VAL A 594 36.98 -8.02 2.13
C VAL A 594 36.92 -6.93 3.20
N GLU A 595 35.74 -6.34 3.36
CA GLU A 595 35.46 -5.27 4.32
C GLU A 595 34.94 -5.83 5.65
N GLY A 596 35.62 -5.47 6.72
CA GLY A 596 35.29 -5.83 8.10
C GLY A 596 35.72 -7.25 8.47
N ALA A 597 35.95 -7.44 9.77
CA ALA A 597 36.38 -8.72 10.36
C ALA A 597 35.42 -9.92 10.16
N ASN A 598 34.24 -9.70 9.57
CA ASN A 598 33.15 -10.66 9.49
C ASN A 598 32.79 -11.10 8.06
N ALA A 599 33.31 -10.42 7.02
CA ALA A 599 33.18 -10.90 5.65
C ALA A 599 34.15 -12.07 5.39
N ARG A 600 33.77 -13.02 4.54
CA ARG A 600 34.47 -14.30 4.37
C ARG A 600 34.55 -14.73 2.91
N ILE A 601 35.64 -15.39 2.57
CA ILE A 601 35.80 -16.13 1.31
C ILE A 601 36.21 -17.58 1.59
N PHE A 602 35.55 -18.52 0.92
CA PHE A 602 35.78 -19.96 1.02
C PHE A 602 36.31 -20.47 -0.33
N LEU A 603 37.56 -20.91 -0.38
CA LEU A 603 38.17 -21.41 -1.61
C LEU A 603 37.68 -22.81 -2.00
N ASN A 604 37.22 -23.64 -1.06
CA ASN A 604 36.51 -24.89 -1.32
C ASN A 604 37.28 -25.85 -2.25
N GLY A 605 38.58 -26.01 -1.97
CA GLY A 605 39.52 -26.80 -2.77
C GLY A 605 39.78 -26.26 -4.18
N LYS A 606 39.41 -25.00 -4.47
CA LYS A 606 39.63 -24.33 -5.76
C LYS A 606 40.71 -23.26 -5.66
N THR A 607 41.12 -22.76 -6.81
CA THR A 607 42.05 -21.64 -6.92
C THR A 607 41.32 -20.32 -7.17
N LEU A 608 41.74 -19.28 -6.46
CA LEU A 608 41.36 -17.90 -6.73
C LEU A 608 42.58 -17.14 -7.21
N MET A 609 42.57 -16.67 -8.45
CA MET A 609 43.59 -15.76 -8.95
C MET A 609 43.10 -14.32 -8.85
N THR A 610 43.92 -13.42 -8.30
CA THR A 610 43.60 -11.99 -8.29
C THR A 610 44.84 -11.12 -8.50
N LYS A 611 44.66 -9.99 -9.19
CA LYS A 611 45.71 -9.00 -9.40
C LYS A 611 45.82 -8.01 -8.24
N ALA A 612 44.83 -7.95 -7.37
CA ALA A 612 44.86 -7.17 -6.14
C ALA A 612 43.93 -7.82 -5.10
N PHE A 613 44.42 -8.05 -3.89
CA PHE A 613 43.61 -8.52 -2.77
C PHE A 613 43.74 -7.53 -1.63
N ILE A 614 42.62 -7.05 -1.10
CA ILE A 614 42.52 -6.07 -0.03
C ILE A 614 41.68 -6.68 1.10
N ILE A 615 42.13 -6.54 2.34
CA ILE A 615 41.41 -6.97 3.55
C ILE A 615 41.47 -5.81 4.54
N ASP A 616 40.33 -5.24 4.93
CA ASP A 616 40.26 -4.10 5.85
C ASP A 616 41.22 -2.95 5.45
N ASP A 617 41.12 -2.49 4.19
CA ASP A 617 42.00 -1.48 3.57
C ASP A 617 43.50 -1.86 3.46
N ALA A 618 43.91 -3.04 3.94
CA ALA A 618 45.28 -3.52 3.84
C ALA A 618 45.50 -4.37 2.58
N ALA A 619 46.42 -3.94 1.73
CA ALA A 619 46.81 -4.69 0.54
C ALA A 619 47.54 -6.01 0.91
N VAL A 620 47.17 -7.08 0.21
CA VAL A 620 47.76 -8.41 0.22
C VAL A 620 48.41 -8.68 -1.15
N ASN A 621 49.36 -9.62 -1.21
CA ASN A 621 50.13 -9.93 -2.42
C ASN A 621 49.27 -10.49 -3.54
N ALA A 622 49.17 -9.80 -4.68
CA ALA A 622 48.58 -10.37 -5.90
C ALA A 622 49.12 -11.78 -6.20
N GLY A 623 48.25 -12.68 -6.67
CA GLY A 623 48.66 -14.05 -6.94
C GLY A 623 47.53 -15.04 -7.06
N THR A 624 47.91 -16.31 -7.06
CA THR A 624 47.00 -17.45 -7.03
C THR A 624 46.92 -17.95 -5.60
N TYR A 625 45.70 -18.03 -5.06
CA TYR A 625 45.43 -18.49 -3.71
C TYR A 625 44.74 -19.85 -3.74
N THR A 626 45.15 -20.68 -2.79
CA THR A 626 44.63 -22.01 -2.47
C THR A 626 44.34 -22.08 -0.97
N GLU A 627 43.66 -23.13 -0.51
CA GLU A 627 43.42 -23.32 0.93
C GLU A 627 44.72 -23.44 1.75
N ALA A 628 45.83 -23.84 1.12
CA ALA A 628 47.14 -23.90 1.76
C ALA A 628 47.70 -22.50 2.11
N ASP A 629 47.19 -21.44 1.48
CA ASP A 629 47.61 -20.06 1.70
C ASP A 629 46.87 -19.39 2.87
N TYR A 630 45.82 -20.03 3.42
CA TYR A 630 45.06 -19.50 4.56
C TYR A 630 45.94 -19.07 5.75
N PRO A 631 46.97 -19.83 6.18
CA PRO A 631 47.82 -19.42 7.29
C PRO A 631 48.62 -18.13 7.01
N ALA A 632 48.99 -17.89 5.74
CA ALA A 632 49.75 -16.70 5.33
C ALA A 632 48.87 -15.45 5.18
N LEU A 633 47.55 -15.63 5.06
CA LEU A 633 46.55 -14.56 5.03
C LEU A 633 46.15 -14.06 6.43
N LEU A 634 46.55 -14.77 7.50
CA LEU A 634 46.34 -14.38 8.89
C LEU A 634 47.43 -13.39 9.32
N LYS A 635 47.13 -12.08 9.37
CA LYS A 635 47.98 -11.08 10.05
C LYS A 635 47.28 -10.56 11.31
N GLY A 636 48.07 -10.32 12.36
CA GLY A 636 47.60 -10.06 13.73
C GLY A 636 46.64 -8.88 13.92
N SER A 637 45.88 -8.98 15.02
CA SER A 637 44.96 -8.02 15.69
C SER A 637 43.96 -7.18 14.88
N GLY A 638 43.90 -7.30 13.55
CA GLY A 638 42.78 -6.86 12.70
C GLY A 638 42.33 -8.05 11.85
N THR A 639 41.16 -8.59 12.16
CA THR A 639 40.91 -10.02 12.10
C THR A 639 40.35 -10.51 10.75
N LEU A 640 41.14 -11.18 9.92
CA LEU A 640 40.61 -12.21 9.01
C LEU A 640 40.30 -13.46 9.85
N ILE A 641 39.06 -13.57 10.34
CA ILE A 641 38.64 -14.70 11.17
C ILE A 641 38.48 -15.96 10.30
N VAL A 642 39.52 -16.78 10.25
CA VAL A 642 39.41 -18.23 10.05
C VAL A 642 39.69 -18.85 11.43
N GLN A 643 38.65 -18.82 12.28
CA GLN A 643 38.65 -19.20 13.71
C GLN A 643 38.81 -20.70 14.01
N SER A 644 40.02 -21.17 14.29
CA SER A 644 40.34 -22.52 14.78
C SER A 644 39.63 -23.01 16.11
N LEU A 645 39.69 -24.30 16.52
CA LEU A 645 38.54 -25.16 16.93
C LEU A 645 37.70 -24.64 18.08
N GLY A 646 36.49 -24.15 17.83
CA GLY A 646 36.01 -23.80 16.49
C GLY A 646 35.83 -24.96 15.48
N THR A 647 36.53 -25.09 14.35
CA THR A 647 37.78 -24.49 13.77
C THR A 647 37.24 -24.13 12.42
N LEU A 648 36.86 -22.88 12.20
CA LEU A 648 37.02 -22.23 10.93
C LEU A 648 38.47 -22.42 10.48
N LEU A 649 38.65 -23.52 9.76
CA LEU A 649 39.48 -23.78 8.62
C LEU A 649 38.59 -24.75 7.84
N SER A 650 37.83 -24.27 6.86
CA SER A 650 37.12 -25.21 5.99
C SER A 650 38.15 -25.75 5.01
N ILE A 651 38.73 -26.90 5.37
CA ILE A 651 39.28 -27.90 4.45
C ILE A 651 38.46 -29.17 4.71
N ARG A 652 37.53 -29.42 3.79
CA ARG A 652 36.57 -30.53 3.68
C ARG A 652 35.55 -30.74 4.80
#